data_AF-A0AAC9L8T9-F1
#
_entry.id   AF-A0AAC9L8T9-F1
#
_cell.length_a   1.000
_cell.length_b   1.000
_cell.length_c   1.000
_cell.angle_alpha   90.00
_cell.angle_beta   90.00
_cell.angle_gamma   90.00
#
_symmetry.space_group_name_H-M   'P 1'
#
loop_
_entity.id
_entity.type
_entity.pdbx_description
1 polymer ?
#
loop_
_entity_poly.entity_id
_entity_poly.type
_entity_poly.pdbx_seq_one_letter_code
_entity_poly.pdbx_strand_id
1 'polypeptide(L)'
;MGQDGLLLSWEHSATETAPARTGPSIPRPDALRPAPLARMAAEEVLTGEQLNTLLRDGGYPLTVVENRTGILLTGPGTGAGIRIRGPVDRLALYRVLVRLRQTRSRTDLDWQQDTVGQAEAGGVFRDRTVGDRRRFDVLGERHVVASESDLLPAVPRGPFALPCAMLPADRVDTLVPRAALPESLTDEARRRLHFLTNPDGTVTFPLVGGPDVAASRSPISHRTLVAELTSSSGTLLLAEPDLRGGRGPWRVELETEPGAAPLLGGSQQIWPAENVVRRQTQSTLDRCWSLTEILRTDPLLRLYAAGRPALLALVDAASGATSVLRSTQVYPAHPEFPGGTLSVSINALISGQDRHSPTLLQRALENRFERSESELDHFIEFVVRPIVTVFRVLVDRYGFDLSALHEKNVAVELSPELHLTGRMVLLDPAAPSEAFGPGDGEAGDGMRALYDLLGVLAVAFRRCTGWFDRYPAAEVRRAVTAVLVEELRFLRPDTAARLDTDHPLRRFVHSVSTTQDEQLKDVLAEVRGRTQARRAGQTRHRPSVLIQLGSSESEGSLPGLRRFRWDVSDAGGEVFLAKGGEIRQTVAQIKSRQCLETVAVIADSSANWPLLVREFPQAVRLVVGPSSAGVSAASSISPTIQNFETTPRPAAETAEQPRLSYACSLAGLRIGELRANRPARGQAVRLSMAESRSIVDALVHGADSAAVRVAANARRHLADRLDAVDSEREQTVLLIHHLLTRKQFIKGARSNYPPEQAMRDMSPFLARDAPIRMVITGFPIKHGQNGLKASGPLPDLAELGVLVRLRELAKAVAQIYPPGVRLTVLTDGQHFHSRPDSATAAYQRKLHGYLSLVGAEDVIELTDIDELADHRLSSERKAERRGRIRRYHRGLVALLAGLDVAEDPIGTLAAVARRAALPDHSVLDAGLAHDLLAALPDFFHSALYSTAPDVPPSVDSMNWSARVFADVFDVRESAADAAVLDARRQVLRRAWRSAVRYVVVRRADHDSNYEDVFPARVRLTNVPRPGRCGFSGLGGSGLLPWHGTGAVDRKGNVSTDFAVSLYDQAFVPVYSPLLGSRQPWMMVPITAARVVPGEFGARLDPAFANTIRLRRR
;
A
#
# COMPACT_ATOMS: atom_id res chain seq x y z
N MET A 1 56.08 -15.62 -0.45
CA MET A 1 56.69 -15.53 0.89
C MET A 1 56.29 -14.19 1.50
N GLY A 2 55.72 -14.05 2.69
CA GLY A 2 54.88 -14.93 3.54
C GLY A 2 53.45 -14.35 3.57
N GLN A 3 52.39 -15.16 3.61
CA GLN A 3 51.82 -15.90 4.75
C GLN A 3 51.25 -15.01 5.89
N ASP A 4 49.95 -15.23 6.09
CA ASP A 4 49.10 -15.01 7.27
C ASP A 4 48.54 -13.62 7.59
N GLY A 5 47.20 -13.53 7.57
CA GLY A 5 46.43 -12.44 8.13
C GLY A 5 44.96 -12.44 7.66
N LEU A 6 44.03 -12.68 8.59
CA LEU A 6 42.57 -12.51 8.51
C LEU A 6 41.73 -13.78 8.21
N LEU A 7 41.98 -14.81 9.02
CA LEU A 7 40.92 -15.58 9.68
C LEU A 7 40.79 -15.03 11.11
N LEU A 8 39.64 -14.48 11.49
CA LEU A 8 39.28 -14.36 12.91
C LEU A 8 37.83 -14.82 13.13
N SER A 9 37.80 -15.92 13.86
CA SER A 9 36.71 -16.67 14.45
C SER A 9 35.90 -15.85 15.45
N TRP A 10 34.59 -16.04 15.43
CA TRP A 10 33.69 -15.70 16.53
C TRP A 10 33.30 -16.99 17.24
N GLU A 11 33.94 -17.32 18.37
CA GLU A 11 33.37 -18.20 19.39
C GLU A 11 33.75 -17.72 20.80
N HIS A 12 32.87 -18.06 21.74
CA HIS A 12 32.62 -17.45 23.04
C HIS A 12 33.74 -17.62 24.07
N SER A 13 33.82 -16.68 25.02
CA SER A 13 34.12 -17.05 26.41
C SER A 13 33.39 -16.10 27.37
N ALA A 14 32.50 -16.68 28.17
CA ALA A 14 31.99 -16.10 29.40
C ALA A 14 33.00 -16.41 30.51
N THR A 15 33.49 -15.39 31.21
CA THR A 15 33.85 -15.46 32.62
C THR A 15 34.01 -14.05 33.17
N GLU A 16 33.52 -13.89 34.39
CA GLU A 16 33.28 -12.66 35.13
C GLU A 16 34.54 -11.79 35.31
N THR A 17 34.37 -10.47 35.18
CA THR A 17 34.97 -9.44 36.06
C THR A 17 34.35 -8.09 35.70
N ALA A 18 33.60 -7.49 36.63
CA ALA A 18 33.10 -6.11 36.51
C ALA A 18 34.28 -5.12 36.52
N PRO A 19 34.26 -4.02 35.73
CA PRO A 19 33.95 -2.72 36.35
C PRO A 19 33.33 -1.61 35.44
N ALA A 20 32.89 -0.55 36.13
CA ALA A 20 32.71 0.86 35.71
C ALA A 20 31.57 1.24 34.73
N ARG A 21 30.44 1.66 35.34
CA ARG A 21 29.39 2.47 34.71
C ARG A 21 29.96 3.78 34.13
N THR A 22 29.93 3.93 32.81
CA THR A 22 29.95 5.24 32.15
C THR A 22 28.86 5.26 31.08
N GLY A 23 27.69 5.79 31.45
CA GLY A 23 26.61 6.07 30.51
C GLY A 23 26.91 7.34 29.70
N PRO A 24 26.33 7.49 28.50
CA PRO A 24 26.45 8.71 27.71
C PRO A 24 25.81 9.88 28.48
N SER A 25 26.58 10.95 28.62
CA SER A 25 26.24 12.17 29.33
C SER A 25 25.00 12.86 28.74
N ILE A 26 23.95 12.97 29.55
CA ILE A 26 22.79 13.83 29.33
C ILE A 26 23.28 15.29 29.35
N PRO A 27 22.99 16.13 28.33
CA PRO A 27 23.28 17.56 28.41
C PRO A 27 22.43 18.22 29.51
N ARG A 28 23.03 19.11 30.30
CA ARG A 28 22.38 19.80 31.43
C ARG A 28 21.22 20.71 30.96
N PRO A 29 20.16 20.93 31.77
CA PRO A 29 18.92 21.61 31.36
C PRO A 29 18.88 23.13 31.61
N ASP A 30 20.00 23.82 31.85
CA ASP A 30 19.96 25.16 32.46
C ASP A 30 20.26 26.34 31.51
N ALA A 31 19.99 26.24 30.21
CA ALA A 31 20.18 27.37 29.29
C ALA A 31 19.01 27.57 28.32
N LEU A 32 17.77 27.58 28.81
CA LEU A 32 16.62 28.14 28.09
C LEU A 32 15.74 28.90 29.09
N ARG A 33 15.88 30.24 29.10
CA ARG A 33 14.92 31.12 29.78
C ARG A 33 13.53 30.94 29.14
N PRO A 34 12.45 30.72 29.91
CA PRO A 34 11.10 30.72 29.37
C PRO A 34 10.45 32.10 29.53
N ALA A 35 9.92 32.66 28.42
CA ALA A 35 8.70 33.49 28.37
C ALA A 35 8.44 33.95 26.92
N PRO A 36 7.19 34.06 26.44
CA PRO A 36 5.94 34.16 27.19
C PRO A 36 4.89 33.10 26.76
N LEU A 37 4.92 31.92 27.40
CA LEU A 37 3.81 30.95 27.44
C LEU A 37 2.76 31.31 28.52
N ALA A 38 2.89 32.48 29.16
CA ALA A 38 2.13 32.86 30.34
C ALA A 38 0.71 33.41 30.06
N ARG A 39 0.24 33.44 28.81
CA ARG A 39 -1.09 34.00 28.47
C ARG A 39 -2.15 33.01 27.98
N MET A 40 -1.78 31.77 27.64
CA MET A 40 -2.76 30.66 27.55
C MET A 40 -3.06 30.04 28.92
N ALA A 41 -2.27 30.36 29.95
CA ALA A 41 -2.38 29.84 31.31
C ALA A 41 -3.43 30.58 32.17
N ALA A 42 -4.45 31.17 31.56
CA ALA A 42 -5.52 31.86 32.27
C ALA A 42 -6.76 30.96 32.51
N GLU A 43 -6.71 29.67 32.16
CA GLU A 43 -7.80 28.73 32.43
C GLU A 43 -7.30 27.51 33.22
N GLU A 44 -7.84 27.39 34.44
CA GLU A 44 -7.71 26.38 35.49
C GLU A 44 -6.39 25.60 35.62
N VAL A 45 -5.57 26.01 36.60
CA VAL A 45 -4.63 25.11 37.26
C VAL A 45 -5.43 23.97 37.87
N LEU A 46 -5.26 22.75 37.33
CA LEU A 46 -6.00 21.59 37.79
C LEU A 46 -5.40 21.09 39.11
N THR A 47 -6.27 20.79 40.07
CA THR A 47 -5.89 20.08 41.29
C THR A 47 -5.51 18.63 40.97
N GLY A 48 -4.73 17.98 41.84
CA GLY A 48 -4.41 16.55 41.69
C GLY A 48 -5.67 15.66 41.58
N GLU A 49 -6.78 16.09 42.18
CA GLU A 49 -8.08 15.44 42.06
C GLU A 49 -8.71 15.64 40.67
N GLN A 50 -8.75 16.88 40.16
CA GLN A 50 -9.25 17.16 38.81
C GLN A 50 -8.44 16.44 37.73
N LEU A 51 -7.12 16.29 37.92
CA LEU A 51 -6.26 15.52 37.03
C LEU A 51 -6.50 14.02 37.11
N ASN A 52 -6.70 13.49 38.32
CA ASN A 52 -7.08 12.10 38.52
C ASN A 52 -8.43 11.78 37.88
N THR A 53 -9.38 12.71 37.96
CA THR A 53 -10.69 12.62 37.29
C THR A 53 -10.49 12.63 35.77
N LEU A 54 -9.75 13.58 35.21
CA LEU A 54 -9.45 13.63 33.76
C LEU A 54 -8.75 12.37 33.23
N LEU A 55 -7.80 11.80 33.99
CA LEU A 55 -7.13 10.56 33.62
C LEU A 55 -8.06 9.35 33.67
N ARG A 56 -8.92 9.29 34.69
CA ARG A 56 -9.90 8.23 34.90
C ARG A 56 -11.00 8.27 33.84
N ASP A 57 -11.54 9.45 33.58
CA ASP A 57 -12.58 9.70 32.57
C ASP A 57 -12.03 9.43 31.17
N GLY A 58 -10.80 9.88 30.92
CA GLY A 58 -10.08 9.56 29.69
C GLY A 58 -9.59 8.12 29.54
N GLY A 59 -9.84 7.25 30.53
CA GLY A 59 -9.46 5.83 30.49
C GLY A 59 -7.97 5.58 30.39
N TYR A 60 -7.14 6.47 30.94
CA TYR A 60 -5.69 6.30 31.00
C TYR A 60 -5.34 5.45 32.24
N PRO A 61 -4.44 4.46 32.14
CA PRO A 61 -4.05 3.62 33.27
C PRO A 61 -3.05 4.34 34.20
N LEU A 62 -3.23 5.65 34.40
CA LEU A 62 -2.34 6.51 35.17
C LEU A 62 -3.11 7.16 36.31
N THR A 63 -2.42 7.34 37.43
CA THR A 63 -2.91 8.07 38.60
C THR A 63 -1.95 9.19 38.96
N VAL A 64 -2.51 10.25 39.53
CA VAL A 64 -1.79 11.37 40.10
C VAL A 64 -1.46 11.05 41.55
N VAL A 65 -0.17 11.14 41.88
CA VAL A 65 0.36 11.12 43.23
C VAL A 65 0.95 12.50 43.51
N GLU A 66 0.33 13.23 44.43
CA GLU A 66 0.93 14.46 44.96
C GLU A 66 2.01 14.11 45.98
N ASN A 67 3.19 14.73 45.85
CA ASN A 67 4.25 14.65 46.84
C ASN A 67 4.82 16.04 47.14
N ARG A 68 5.71 16.14 48.14
CA ARG A 68 6.33 17.41 48.58
C ARG A 68 7.10 18.17 47.48
N THR A 69 7.30 17.56 46.30
CA THR A 69 7.98 18.16 45.15
C THR A 69 7.04 18.45 43.96
N GLY A 70 5.75 18.11 44.03
CA GLY A 70 4.75 18.39 42.99
C GLY A 70 3.91 17.18 42.60
N ILE A 71 3.23 17.27 41.45
CA ILE A 71 2.34 16.25 40.89
C ILE A 71 3.15 15.24 40.07
N LEU A 72 3.02 13.96 40.41
CA LEU A 72 3.66 12.82 39.75
C LEU A 72 2.59 11.92 39.12
N LEU A 73 2.76 11.53 37.86
CA LEU A 73 1.92 10.49 37.25
C LEU A 73 2.57 9.12 37.43
N THR A 74 1.81 8.18 37.98
CA THR A 74 2.25 6.80 38.22
C THR A 74 1.30 5.81 37.54
N GLY A 75 1.85 4.71 37.02
CA GLY A 75 1.09 3.68 36.30
C GLY A 75 1.98 2.83 35.38
N PRO A 76 1.41 1.86 34.64
CA PRO A 76 2.16 0.99 33.73
C PRO A 76 2.98 1.79 32.71
N GLY A 77 4.27 1.48 32.59
CA GLY A 77 5.19 2.14 31.65
C GLY A 77 5.77 3.49 32.12
N THR A 78 5.42 3.98 33.31
CA THR A 78 5.94 5.24 33.87
C THR A 78 7.24 5.09 34.69
N GLY A 79 7.63 3.86 35.05
CA GLY A 79 8.78 3.60 35.91
C GLY A 79 8.57 4.14 37.33
N ALA A 80 9.49 4.98 37.83
CA ALA A 80 9.38 5.63 39.14
C ALA A 80 8.37 6.81 39.19
N GLY A 81 7.58 6.97 38.12
CA GLY A 81 6.61 8.06 37.94
C GLY A 81 7.18 9.25 37.17
N ILE A 82 6.32 9.97 36.46
CA ILE A 82 6.69 11.12 35.63
C ILE A 82 6.17 12.41 36.25
N ARG A 83 7.10 13.33 36.53
CA ARG A 83 6.78 14.62 37.14
C ARG A 83 6.27 15.60 36.10
N ILE A 84 5.11 16.21 36.38
CA ILE A 84 4.61 17.35 35.61
C ILE A 84 5.23 18.63 36.22
N ARG A 85 5.96 19.42 35.42
CA ARG A 85 6.65 20.63 35.90
C ARG A 85 5.79 21.88 35.67
N GLY A 86 5.58 22.68 36.71
CA GLY A 86 4.81 23.95 36.65
C GLY A 86 3.29 23.72 36.76
N PRO A 87 2.47 24.79 36.81
CA PRO A 87 1.03 24.66 37.04
C PRO A 87 0.44 23.64 36.08
N VAL A 88 -0.23 22.63 36.64
CA VAL A 88 -0.67 21.49 35.86
C VAL A 88 -2.00 21.85 35.21
N ASP A 89 -1.91 22.31 33.98
CA ASP A 89 -3.06 22.49 33.10
C ASP A 89 -3.31 21.21 32.28
N ARG A 90 -4.45 21.18 31.57
CA ARG A 90 -4.81 20.06 30.68
C ARG A 90 -3.72 19.79 29.63
N LEU A 91 -3.04 20.84 29.15
CA LEU A 91 -2.01 20.74 28.12
C LEU A 91 -0.71 20.09 28.65
N ALA A 92 -0.32 20.35 29.89
CA ALA A 92 0.82 19.76 30.56
C ALA A 92 0.59 18.26 30.80
N LEU A 93 -0.63 17.89 31.22
CA LEU A 93 -1.06 16.49 31.31
C LEU A 93 -0.98 15.81 29.93
N TYR A 94 -1.53 16.44 28.91
CA TYR A 94 -1.54 15.93 27.53
C TYR A 94 -0.14 15.69 26.98
N ARG A 95 0.80 16.61 27.18
CA ARG A 95 2.22 16.44 26.80
C ARG A 95 2.86 15.20 27.43
N VAL A 96 2.50 14.88 28.68
CA VAL A 96 3.02 13.70 29.37
C VAL A 96 2.36 12.42 28.85
N LEU A 97 1.04 12.43 28.61
CA LEU A 97 0.31 11.31 28.02
C LEU A 97 0.83 10.95 26.62
N VAL A 98 1.05 11.97 25.78
CA VAL A 98 1.67 11.83 24.45
C VAL A 98 3.10 11.28 24.56
N ARG A 99 3.92 11.82 25.47
CA ARG A 99 5.29 11.33 25.70
C ARG A 99 5.32 9.87 26.15
N LEU A 100 4.32 9.44 26.91
CA LEU A 100 4.15 8.07 27.37
C LEU A 100 3.54 7.14 26.32
N ARG A 101 3.05 7.67 25.19
CA ARG A 101 2.34 6.92 24.14
C ARG A 101 1.15 6.12 24.70
N GLN A 102 0.46 6.66 25.71
CA GLN A 102 -0.69 6.00 26.31
C GLN A 102 -1.92 6.24 25.43
N THR A 103 -2.55 5.16 24.98
CA THR A 103 -3.82 5.21 24.25
C THR A 103 -4.98 5.06 25.23
N ARG A 104 -6.07 5.80 25.01
CA ARG A 104 -7.27 5.71 25.85
C ARG A 104 -7.87 4.30 25.80
N SER A 105 -8.25 3.76 26.95
CA SER A 105 -9.01 2.50 27.03
C SER A 105 -10.53 2.70 27.00
N ARG A 106 -11.01 3.94 27.16
CA ARG A 106 -12.42 4.32 27.15
C ARG A 106 -12.72 5.41 26.13
N THR A 107 -13.89 5.29 25.51
CA THR A 107 -14.46 6.25 24.57
C THR A 107 -15.25 7.30 25.34
N ASP A 108 -14.62 8.44 25.64
CA ASP A 108 -15.28 9.59 26.26
C ASP A 108 -15.44 10.72 25.24
N LEU A 109 -16.69 11.04 24.97
CA LEU A 109 -17.19 11.87 23.88
C LEU A 109 -17.06 13.37 24.21
N ASP A 110 -17.28 13.75 25.46
CA ASP A 110 -17.23 15.13 25.94
C ASP A 110 -15.80 15.69 25.79
N TRP A 111 -14.81 14.86 26.08
CA TRP A 111 -13.40 15.22 25.92
C TRP A 111 -13.00 15.46 24.45
N GLN A 112 -13.59 14.71 23.50
CA GLN A 112 -13.32 14.90 22.07
C GLN A 112 -14.01 16.14 21.53
N GLN A 113 -15.24 16.39 21.94
CA GLN A 113 -16.01 17.58 21.55
C GLN A 113 -15.39 18.86 22.12
N ASP A 114 -14.90 18.86 23.35
CA ASP A 114 -14.12 19.97 23.93
C ASP A 114 -12.84 20.23 23.13
N THR A 115 -12.14 19.17 22.71
CA THR A 115 -10.89 19.30 21.93
C THR A 115 -11.14 19.83 20.51
N VAL A 116 -12.19 19.37 19.81
CA VAL A 116 -12.61 19.89 18.50
C VAL A 116 -13.13 21.33 18.64
N GLY A 117 -13.99 21.58 19.62
CA GLY A 117 -14.60 22.88 19.88
C GLY A 117 -13.56 23.95 20.22
N GLN A 118 -12.54 23.64 21.03
CA GLN A 118 -11.44 24.57 21.33
C GLN A 118 -10.46 24.76 20.16
N ALA A 119 -10.23 23.71 19.37
CA ALA A 119 -9.44 23.78 18.14
C ALA A 119 -10.10 24.68 17.07
N GLU A 120 -11.42 24.62 16.94
CA GLU A 120 -12.20 25.44 16.01
C GLU A 120 -12.50 26.85 16.55
N ALA A 121 -12.81 26.99 17.85
CA ALA A 121 -13.12 28.28 18.50
C ALA A 121 -11.88 29.20 18.66
N GLY A 122 -10.67 28.63 18.71
CA GLY A 122 -9.41 29.39 18.74
C GLY A 122 -9.05 30.11 17.42
N GLY A 123 -9.86 29.97 16.37
CA GLY A 123 -9.57 30.40 15.00
C GLY A 123 -10.00 31.82 14.62
N VAL A 124 -10.29 32.73 15.55
CA VAL A 124 -10.71 34.10 15.22
C VAL A 124 -9.56 35.09 15.41
N PHE A 125 -8.52 34.97 14.57
CA PHE A 125 -7.62 36.09 14.27
C PHE A 125 -7.63 36.37 12.77
N ARG A 126 -8.51 37.29 12.37
CA ARG A 126 -8.47 37.95 11.06
C ARG A 126 -7.70 39.25 11.23
N ASP A 127 -6.37 39.23 11.07
CA ASP A 127 -5.72 40.38 10.43
C ASP A 127 -4.29 40.09 9.94
N ARG A 128 -4.01 40.51 8.70
CA ARG A 128 -2.75 40.42 7.92
C ARG A 128 -2.35 39.12 7.18
N THR A 129 -2.99 37.97 7.36
CA THR A 129 -2.64 36.76 6.57
C THR A 129 -3.14 36.79 5.12
N VAL A 130 -4.08 37.66 4.77
CA VAL A 130 -4.72 37.72 3.45
C VAL A 130 -3.74 38.09 2.32
N GLY A 131 -2.72 38.92 2.58
CA GLY A 131 -1.76 39.37 1.56
C GLY A 131 -0.73 38.31 1.15
N ASP A 132 -0.43 37.34 2.01
CA ASP A 132 0.63 36.32 1.82
C ASP A 132 0.05 34.93 1.49
N ARG A 133 -1.24 34.69 1.79
CA ARG A 133 -1.98 33.44 1.58
C ARG A 133 -2.01 32.95 0.12
N ARG A 134 -1.82 33.84 -0.86
CA ARG A 134 -1.90 33.54 -2.31
C ARG A 134 -0.57 33.69 -3.06
N ARG A 135 0.56 33.87 -2.36
CA ARG A 135 1.86 34.24 -2.97
C ARG A 135 2.93 33.14 -2.95
N PHE A 136 2.67 31.98 -2.36
CA PHE A 136 3.62 30.86 -2.49
C PHE A 136 3.39 30.15 -3.80
N ASP A 137 4.34 30.36 -4.69
CA ASP A 137 4.40 29.61 -5.92
C ASP A 137 4.87 28.19 -5.62
N VAL A 138 3.98 27.21 -5.79
CA VAL A 138 4.30 25.78 -5.60
C VAL A 138 5.41 25.33 -6.56
N LEU A 139 5.56 26.04 -7.69
CA LEU A 139 6.41 25.69 -8.83
C LEU A 139 7.61 26.64 -8.99
N GLY A 140 7.56 27.82 -8.36
CA GLY A 140 8.64 28.82 -8.32
C GLY A 140 8.71 29.77 -9.52
N GLU A 141 7.62 29.99 -10.24
CA GLU A 141 7.55 30.77 -11.50
C GLU A 141 7.18 32.26 -11.32
N ARG A 142 6.60 32.65 -10.18
CA ARG A 142 6.27 34.03 -9.82
C ARG A 142 7.43 34.67 -9.08
N HIS A 143 8.17 35.54 -9.78
CA HIS A 143 8.91 36.61 -9.12
C HIS A 143 7.90 37.53 -8.42
N VAL A 144 8.05 37.72 -7.11
CA VAL A 144 7.26 38.69 -6.35
C VAL A 144 7.67 40.08 -6.83
N VAL A 145 6.97 40.60 -7.84
CA VAL A 145 6.92 42.04 -8.07
C VAL A 145 6.17 42.62 -6.88
N ALA A 146 6.84 43.45 -6.09
CA ALA A 146 6.18 44.24 -5.06
C ALA A 146 5.13 45.12 -5.76
N SER A 147 3.84 44.78 -5.64
CA SER A 147 2.79 45.65 -6.17
C SER A 147 2.56 46.80 -5.20
N GLU A 148 2.74 48.00 -5.73
CA GLU A 148 2.28 49.26 -5.17
C GLU A 148 0.78 49.21 -4.84
N SER A 149 0.41 49.86 -3.73
CA SER A 149 -0.90 50.34 -3.30
C SER A 149 -2.17 49.66 -3.88
N ASP A 150 -2.84 48.87 -3.04
CA ASP A 150 -4.24 48.48 -3.21
C ASP A 150 -5.17 49.71 -3.10
N LEU A 151 -5.63 50.22 -4.24
CA LEU A 151 -6.88 50.99 -4.33
C LEU A 151 -8.00 50.02 -4.70
N LEU A 152 -9.04 49.98 -3.87
CA LEU A 152 -10.23 49.15 -4.04
C LEU A 152 -11.00 49.51 -5.33
N PRO A 153 -11.40 48.54 -6.18
CA PRO A 153 -12.37 48.80 -7.24
C PRO A 153 -13.80 48.77 -6.68
N ALA A 154 -14.59 49.76 -7.06
CA ALA A 154 -16.00 49.90 -6.72
C ALA A 154 -16.84 48.75 -7.34
N VAL A 155 -17.76 48.20 -6.54
CA VAL A 155 -18.74 47.18 -6.93
C VAL A 155 -19.82 47.80 -7.84
N PRO A 156 -20.18 47.20 -9.00
CA PRO A 156 -21.31 47.67 -9.79
C PRO A 156 -22.64 47.18 -9.17
N ARG A 157 -23.58 48.11 -9.04
CA ARG A 157 -24.99 47.84 -8.68
C ARG A 157 -25.75 47.39 -9.93
N GLY A 158 -26.48 46.28 -9.83
CA GLY A 158 -27.42 45.79 -10.86
C GLY A 158 -28.73 45.27 -10.22
N PRO A 159 -29.86 45.25 -10.95
CA PRO A 159 -31.14 45.68 -10.43
C PRO A 159 -32.23 44.60 -10.53
N PHE A 160 -32.70 44.03 -9.41
CA PHE A 160 -34.02 43.37 -9.37
C PHE A 160 -34.64 43.49 -7.98
N ALA A 161 -35.64 44.37 -7.88
CA ALA A 161 -36.59 44.46 -6.78
C ALA A 161 -37.99 44.53 -7.41
N LEU A 162 -38.91 43.65 -7.01
CA LEU A 162 -40.33 43.77 -7.33
C LEU A 162 -41.20 43.41 -6.10
N PRO A 163 -42.28 44.16 -5.83
CA PRO A 163 -43.17 44.00 -4.67
C PRO A 163 -44.40 43.13 -5.01
N CYS A 164 -44.94 42.40 -4.03
CA CYS A 164 -46.17 41.60 -4.19
C CYS A 164 -47.39 42.22 -3.49
N ALA A 165 -48.56 42.10 -4.12
CA ALA A 165 -49.90 42.40 -3.59
C ALA A 165 -50.67 41.10 -3.27
N MET A 166 -51.60 41.15 -2.32
CA MET A 166 -52.41 40.03 -1.80
C MET A 166 -53.79 39.90 -2.46
N LEU A 167 -54.32 38.67 -2.52
CA LEU A 167 -55.76 38.36 -2.67
C LEU A 167 -56.21 37.26 -1.67
N PRO A 168 -57.49 37.20 -1.26
CA PRO A 168 -57.95 36.46 -0.09
C PRO A 168 -58.68 35.14 -0.40
N ALA A 169 -58.87 34.37 0.67
CA ALA A 169 -59.31 32.99 0.71
C ALA A 169 -60.81 32.85 1.03
N ASP A 170 -61.53 32.07 0.24
CA ASP A 170 -62.72 31.36 0.67
C ASP A 170 -62.90 30.05 -0.12
N ARG A 171 -63.36 29.02 0.60
CA ARG A 171 -63.67 27.63 0.19
C ARG A 171 -62.45 26.68 0.19
N VAL A 172 -62.48 25.50 0.79
CA VAL A 172 -63.56 24.50 0.92
C VAL A 172 -63.33 23.66 2.18
N ASP A 173 -64.38 23.48 2.98
CA ASP A 173 -64.53 22.38 3.93
C ASP A 173 -65.10 21.13 3.24
N THR A 174 -64.83 19.98 3.87
CA THR A 174 -65.47 18.65 3.76
C THR A 174 -64.97 17.68 2.67
N LEU A 175 -64.41 16.54 3.10
CA LEU A 175 -65.11 15.24 3.21
C LEU A 175 -64.11 14.11 3.56
N VAL A 176 -64.32 13.46 4.71
CA VAL A 176 -63.76 12.14 5.05
C VAL A 176 -64.86 11.31 5.73
N PRO A 177 -64.95 10.00 5.47
CA PRO A 177 -65.35 9.03 6.50
C PRO A 177 -64.24 7.96 6.69
N ARG A 178 -63.70 7.72 7.89
CA ARG A 178 -64.20 7.15 9.17
C ARG A 178 -64.30 5.61 9.21
N ALA A 179 -63.26 4.97 9.75
CA ALA A 179 -63.34 3.83 10.69
C ALA A 179 -62.08 3.79 11.58
N ALA A 180 -62.21 3.37 12.84
CA ALA A 180 -61.26 3.61 13.94
C ALA A 180 -60.54 2.34 14.44
N LEU A 181 -59.29 2.51 14.87
CA LEU A 181 -58.45 1.57 15.63
C LEU A 181 -58.42 1.97 17.14
N PRO A 182 -57.95 1.08 18.04
CA PRO A 182 -58.20 1.14 19.49
C PRO A 182 -57.62 2.34 20.23
N GLU A 183 -58.33 2.79 21.26
CA GLU A 183 -58.05 4.00 22.06
C GLU A 183 -56.67 3.99 22.76
N SER A 184 -56.15 2.84 23.18
CA SER A 184 -54.89 2.78 23.95
C SER A 184 -53.62 3.07 23.14
N LEU A 185 -53.58 2.64 21.87
CA LEU A 185 -52.48 2.97 20.93
C LEU A 185 -52.64 4.38 20.35
N THR A 186 -53.88 4.86 20.29
CA THR A 186 -54.20 6.19 19.76
C THR A 186 -53.87 7.29 20.76
N ASP A 187 -54.03 7.04 22.06
CA ASP A 187 -53.71 8.02 23.11
C ASP A 187 -52.21 8.19 23.35
N GLU A 188 -51.42 7.11 23.22
CA GLU A 188 -49.96 7.20 23.37
C GLU A 188 -49.30 7.82 22.13
N ALA A 189 -49.81 7.52 20.93
CA ALA A 189 -49.37 8.16 19.69
C ALA A 189 -49.84 9.63 19.59
N ARG A 190 -51.08 9.97 20.01
CA ARG A 190 -51.56 11.37 20.08
C ARG A 190 -50.80 12.21 21.08
N ARG A 191 -50.36 11.62 22.19
CA ARG A 191 -49.56 12.33 23.19
C ARG A 191 -48.15 12.67 22.69
N ARG A 192 -47.59 11.96 21.71
CA ARG A 192 -46.19 12.12 21.30
C ARG A 192 -45.95 12.74 19.92
N LEU A 193 -46.93 12.79 19.00
CA LEU A 193 -46.68 13.23 17.62
C LEU A 193 -47.83 14.07 17.05
N HIS A 194 -47.62 15.39 16.92
CA HIS A 194 -48.38 16.23 16.00
C HIS A 194 -47.44 17.17 15.24
N PHE A 195 -47.07 16.78 14.01
CA PHE A 195 -46.40 17.65 13.06
C PHE A 195 -47.42 18.49 12.29
N LEU A 196 -47.12 19.77 12.08
CA LEU A 196 -47.76 20.60 11.07
C LEU A 196 -47.01 20.41 9.76
N THR A 197 -47.43 19.43 8.95
CA THR A 197 -46.91 19.28 7.58
C THR A 197 -48.00 19.72 6.62
N ASN A 198 -47.73 20.72 5.80
CA ASN A 198 -48.62 21.12 4.72
C ASN A 198 -48.71 20.01 3.65
N PRO A 199 -49.73 20.03 2.77
CA PRO A 199 -49.88 19.06 1.68
C PRO A 199 -48.68 19.03 0.71
N ASP A 200 -47.96 20.13 0.61
CA ASP A 200 -46.71 20.26 -0.12
C ASP A 200 -45.47 19.92 0.73
N GLY A 201 -45.62 19.12 1.79
CA GLY A 201 -44.51 18.61 2.60
C GLY A 201 -43.67 19.67 3.32
N THR A 202 -44.10 20.94 3.30
CA THR A 202 -43.48 22.02 4.05
C THR A 202 -43.97 21.98 5.50
N VAL A 203 -43.07 22.23 6.44
CA VAL A 203 -43.42 22.40 7.85
C VAL A 203 -43.48 23.89 8.11
N THR A 204 -44.66 24.44 8.37
CA THR A 204 -44.82 25.88 8.63
C THR A 204 -45.04 26.12 10.12
N PHE A 205 -44.23 26.98 10.71
CA PHE A 205 -44.33 27.34 12.12
C PHE A 205 -45.33 28.50 12.28
N PRO A 206 -46.40 28.37 13.09
CA PRO A 206 -47.35 29.46 13.26
C PRO A 206 -46.72 30.58 14.10
N LEU A 207 -46.65 31.78 13.53
CA LEU A 207 -46.37 33.03 14.27
C LEU A 207 -47.66 33.47 14.97
N VAL A 208 -47.64 33.63 16.30
CA VAL A 208 -48.70 34.35 17.02
C VAL A 208 -48.26 35.80 17.17
N GLY A 209 -49.01 36.73 16.57
CA GLY A 209 -48.74 38.17 16.66
C GLY A 209 -49.91 39.08 16.27
N GLY A 210 -50.92 39.16 17.16
CA GLY A 210 -51.84 40.29 17.41
C GLY A 210 -52.89 40.70 16.35
N PRO A 211 -53.91 41.53 16.69
CA PRO A 211 -54.20 42.18 17.98
C PRO A 211 -55.67 42.02 18.42
N ASP A 212 -55.99 41.06 19.28
CA ASP A 212 -57.09 41.17 20.27
C ASP A 212 -57.22 39.86 21.03
N VAL A 213 -56.57 39.77 22.19
CA VAL A 213 -56.98 38.83 23.22
C VAL A 213 -56.86 39.52 24.57
N ALA A 214 -57.97 40.13 24.99
CA ALA A 214 -58.26 40.24 26.41
C ALA A 214 -58.60 38.84 26.93
N ALA A 215 -57.83 38.40 27.92
CA ALA A 215 -58.18 37.44 28.97
C ALA A 215 -58.76 36.07 28.56
N SER A 216 -57.89 35.06 28.49
CA SER A 216 -58.14 33.78 29.17
C SER A 216 -56.82 33.01 29.32
N ARG A 217 -56.51 32.64 30.57
CA ARG A 217 -55.29 31.91 30.96
C ARG A 217 -55.35 30.47 30.47
N SER A 218 -54.42 30.09 29.59
CA SER A 218 -53.84 28.75 29.53
C SER A 218 -52.39 28.86 29.08
N PRO A 219 -51.44 28.11 29.69
CA PRO A 219 -50.05 28.14 29.26
C PRO A 219 -49.98 27.51 27.88
N ILE A 220 -49.52 28.29 26.90
CA ILE A 220 -49.24 27.77 25.56
C ILE A 220 -48.13 26.72 25.71
N SER A 221 -48.52 25.46 25.62
CA SER A 221 -47.62 24.31 25.46
C SER A 221 -46.72 24.58 24.24
N HIS A 222 -45.41 24.71 24.50
CA HIS A 222 -44.40 24.80 23.46
C HIS A 222 -44.39 23.49 22.67
N ARG A 223 -44.55 23.59 21.34
CA ARG A 223 -44.55 22.41 20.47
C ARG A 223 -43.12 22.01 20.14
N THR A 224 -42.58 21.06 20.90
CA THR A 224 -41.34 20.34 20.57
C THR A 224 -41.56 19.50 19.31
N LEU A 225 -40.68 19.64 18.33
CA LEU A 225 -40.71 18.83 17.10
C LEU A 225 -39.94 17.53 17.33
N VAL A 226 -40.53 16.35 17.10
CA VAL A 226 -39.91 15.02 17.35
C VAL A 226 -39.87 14.21 16.05
N ALA A 227 -38.76 14.24 15.30
CA ALA A 227 -38.65 13.52 14.01
C ALA A 227 -37.71 12.30 14.08
N GLU A 228 -38.15 11.14 13.60
CA GLU A 228 -37.28 9.96 13.48
C GLU A 228 -36.34 10.09 12.26
N LEU A 229 -35.04 9.89 12.48
CA LEU A 229 -34.05 9.89 11.40
C LEU A 229 -34.09 8.57 10.63
N THR A 230 -34.37 8.63 9.32
CA THR A 230 -34.49 7.44 8.46
C THR A 230 -33.20 6.63 8.31
N SER A 231 -32.05 7.17 8.74
CA SER A 231 -30.73 6.52 8.67
C SER A 231 -30.39 5.67 9.90
N SER A 232 -31.14 5.81 11.00
CA SER A 232 -30.89 5.13 12.28
C SER A 232 -32.22 4.88 12.99
N SER A 233 -32.75 3.65 12.92
CA SER A 233 -33.96 3.27 13.68
C SER A 233 -33.75 3.56 15.18
N GLY A 234 -34.64 4.34 15.80
CA GLY A 234 -34.56 4.67 17.23
C GLY A 234 -33.76 5.93 17.60
N THR A 235 -33.48 6.83 16.65
CA THR A 235 -32.93 8.18 16.93
C THR A 235 -33.94 9.27 16.60
N LEU A 236 -34.26 10.11 17.59
CA LEU A 236 -35.23 11.20 17.50
C LEU A 236 -34.54 12.56 17.48
N LEU A 237 -35.00 13.46 16.61
CA LEU A 237 -34.60 14.86 16.57
C LEU A 237 -35.62 15.72 17.32
N LEU A 238 -35.17 16.43 18.34
CA LEU A 238 -35.91 17.37 19.17
C LEU A 238 -35.57 18.79 18.72
N ALA A 239 -36.56 19.62 18.32
CA ALA A 239 -36.32 21.03 18.07
C ALA A 239 -37.24 21.91 18.92
N GLU A 240 -36.63 22.88 19.62
CA GLU A 240 -37.29 23.81 20.52
C GLU A 240 -36.97 25.27 20.16
N PRO A 241 -37.92 26.20 20.22
CA PRO A 241 -37.65 27.62 20.01
C PRO A 241 -36.94 28.24 21.22
N ASP A 242 -35.80 28.93 21.02
CA ASP A 242 -35.13 29.70 22.08
C ASP A 242 -35.88 31.02 22.31
N LEU A 243 -36.82 31.00 23.24
CA LEU A 243 -37.73 32.10 23.51
C LEU A 243 -37.13 33.12 24.49
N ARG A 244 -36.18 33.92 24.02
CA ARG A 244 -35.96 35.28 24.53
C ARG A 244 -36.57 36.30 23.58
N GLY A 245 -37.90 36.47 23.63
CA GLY A 245 -38.58 37.65 23.05
C GLY A 245 -39.34 37.49 21.73
N GLY A 246 -39.87 36.30 21.40
CA GLY A 246 -40.83 36.14 20.30
C GLY A 246 -40.28 36.21 18.87
N ARG A 247 -38.96 36.45 18.71
CA ARG A 247 -38.16 36.19 17.50
C ARG A 247 -36.78 35.72 17.94
N GLY A 248 -36.56 34.41 17.96
CA GLY A 248 -35.33 33.81 18.49
C GLY A 248 -34.94 32.53 17.73
N PRO A 249 -33.65 32.16 17.76
CA PRO A 249 -33.13 30.99 17.08
C PRO A 249 -33.71 29.67 17.63
N TRP A 250 -33.71 28.61 16.83
CA TRP A 250 -34.16 27.28 17.24
C TRP A 250 -33.00 26.47 17.82
N ARG A 251 -33.22 25.79 18.95
CA ARG A 251 -32.30 24.80 19.52
C ARG A 251 -32.69 23.41 19.02
N VAL A 252 -31.73 22.67 18.46
CA VAL A 252 -31.95 21.28 17.98
C VAL A 252 -31.10 20.31 18.80
N GLU A 253 -31.74 19.25 19.30
CA GLU A 253 -31.17 18.15 20.10
C GLU A 253 -31.46 16.79 19.43
N LEU A 254 -30.63 15.78 19.70
CA LEU A 254 -30.78 14.42 19.19
C LEU A 254 -30.83 13.44 20.37
N GLU A 255 -31.90 12.64 20.47
CA GLU A 255 -32.08 11.60 21.48
C GLU A 255 -31.95 10.19 20.86
N THR A 256 -31.19 9.30 21.51
CA THR A 256 -31.02 7.89 21.11
C THR A 256 -31.53 6.94 22.20
N GLU A 257 -32.02 5.74 21.83
CA GLU A 257 -32.48 4.74 22.82
C GLU A 257 -31.38 4.27 23.82
N PRO A 258 -31.75 3.92 25.06
CA PRO A 258 -30.80 3.41 26.06
C PRO A 258 -30.21 2.05 25.65
N GLY A 259 -28.89 2.00 25.42
CA GLY A 259 -28.15 0.78 25.10
C GLY A 259 -27.76 0.61 23.63
N ALA A 260 -28.26 1.47 22.72
CA ALA A 260 -27.64 1.65 21.42
C ALA A 260 -26.32 2.44 21.60
N ALA A 261 -25.23 2.00 20.97
CA ALA A 261 -24.04 2.85 20.91
C ALA A 261 -24.42 4.15 20.18
N PRO A 262 -24.30 5.33 20.80
CA PRO A 262 -24.69 6.57 20.15
C PRO A 262 -23.77 6.74 18.93
N LEU A 263 -24.34 6.59 17.73
CA LEU A 263 -23.66 6.99 16.49
C LEU A 263 -23.43 8.50 16.43
N LEU A 264 -24.10 9.25 17.32
CA LEU A 264 -24.23 10.69 17.31
C LEU A 264 -24.04 11.22 18.73
N GLY A 265 -22.91 11.89 18.94
CA GLY A 265 -22.69 12.71 20.12
C GLY A 265 -23.35 14.06 19.96
N GLY A 266 -24.29 14.39 20.85
CA GLY A 266 -25.09 15.61 20.79
C GLY A 266 -24.23 16.88 20.81
N SER A 267 -24.52 17.78 19.88
CA SER A 267 -24.20 19.20 20.02
C SER A 267 -25.51 19.96 19.84
N GLN A 268 -25.95 20.70 20.88
CA GLN A 268 -27.01 21.69 20.73
C GLN A 268 -26.54 22.74 19.72
N GLN A 269 -27.08 22.72 18.50
CA GLN A 269 -26.89 23.82 17.56
C GLN A 269 -28.07 24.79 17.65
N ILE A 270 -27.74 26.07 17.84
CA ILE A 270 -28.69 27.18 17.89
C ILE A 270 -28.74 27.81 16.50
N TRP A 271 -29.90 27.74 15.83
CA TRP A 271 -30.07 28.20 14.46
C TRP A 271 -30.99 29.43 14.35
N PRO A 272 -30.48 30.59 13.92
CA PRO A 272 -31.33 31.73 13.56
C PRO A 272 -32.00 31.47 12.20
N ALA A 273 -33.28 31.08 12.19
CA ALA A 273 -34.08 31.02 10.95
C ALA A 273 -35.56 31.33 11.24
N GLU A 274 -36.16 32.17 10.39
CA GLU A 274 -37.59 32.54 10.48
C GLU A 274 -38.50 31.50 9.78
N ASN A 275 -38.03 30.80 8.73
CA ASN A 275 -38.77 29.74 8.01
C ASN A 275 -37.83 28.62 7.54
N VAL A 276 -38.11 27.35 7.84
CA VAL A 276 -37.25 26.20 7.50
C VAL A 276 -37.99 25.20 6.61
N VAL A 277 -37.42 24.83 5.46
CA VAL A 277 -38.03 23.86 4.53
C VAL A 277 -37.11 22.64 4.32
N ARG A 278 -37.68 21.43 4.39
CA ARG A 278 -36.99 20.13 4.20
C ARG A 278 -36.82 19.72 2.73
N ARG A 279 -37.59 20.29 1.80
CA ARG A 279 -37.78 19.73 0.44
C ARG A 279 -36.64 19.99 -0.57
N GLN A 280 -35.69 20.90 -0.31
CA GLN A 280 -34.65 21.25 -1.30
C GLN A 280 -33.32 20.48 -1.18
N THR A 281 -33.22 19.50 -0.26
CA THR A 281 -31.93 18.91 0.15
C THR A 281 -31.75 17.41 -0.13
N GLN A 282 -32.71 16.76 -0.82
CA GLN A 282 -32.62 15.32 -1.14
C GLN A 282 -31.46 14.99 -2.09
N SER A 283 -31.24 15.77 -3.15
CA SER A 283 -30.13 15.53 -4.09
C SER A 283 -28.76 15.65 -3.44
N THR A 284 -28.62 16.53 -2.44
CA THR A 284 -27.39 16.65 -1.63
C THR A 284 -27.19 15.40 -0.78
N LEU A 285 -28.23 14.94 -0.07
CA LEU A 285 -28.17 13.71 0.74
C LEU A 285 -27.88 12.45 -0.12
N ASP A 286 -28.48 12.34 -1.30
CA ASP A 286 -28.25 11.23 -2.23
C ASP A 286 -26.79 11.19 -2.72
N ARG A 287 -26.20 12.38 -2.98
CA ARG A 287 -24.77 12.51 -3.31
C ARG A 287 -23.86 12.17 -2.12
N CYS A 288 -24.23 12.55 -0.89
CA CYS A 288 -23.50 12.14 0.32
C CYS A 288 -23.46 10.61 0.46
N TRP A 289 -24.59 9.94 0.22
CA TRP A 289 -24.70 8.49 0.31
C TRP A 289 -23.86 7.80 -0.77
N SER A 290 -23.87 8.34 -1.99
CA SER A 290 -23.03 7.87 -3.09
C SER A 290 -21.54 7.98 -2.74
N LEU A 291 -21.10 9.10 -2.15
CA LEU A 291 -19.72 9.27 -1.70
C LEU A 291 -19.37 8.32 -0.55
N THR A 292 -20.28 8.09 0.39
CA THR A 292 -20.10 7.16 1.51
C THR A 292 -19.88 5.74 0.99
N GLU A 293 -20.64 5.34 -0.01
CA GLU A 293 -20.50 4.05 -0.67
C GLU A 293 -19.18 3.94 -1.45
N ILE A 294 -18.77 5.01 -2.13
CA ILE A 294 -17.45 5.09 -2.79
C ILE A 294 -16.32 4.98 -1.77
N LEU A 295 -16.37 5.73 -0.66
CA LEU A 295 -15.37 5.67 0.42
C LEU A 295 -15.30 4.28 1.08
N ARG A 296 -16.41 3.53 1.07
CA ARG A 296 -16.46 2.16 1.60
C ARG A 296 -15.81 1.15 0.66
N THR A 297 -15.95 1.35 -0.65
CA THR A 297 -15.62 0.36 -1.68
C THR A 297 -14.32 0.64 -2.43
N ASP A 298 -13.96 1.90 -2.67
CA ASP A 298 -12.71 2.27 -3.32
C ASP A 298 -11.54 2.13 -2.33
N PRO A 299 -10.54 1.28 -2.63
CA PRO A 299 -9.44 1.00 -1.70
C PRO A 299 -8.56 2.20 -1.39
N LEU A 300 -8.30 3.08 -2.37
CA LEU A 300 -7.41 4.23 -2.18
C LEU A 300 -8.15 5.36 -1.47
N LEU A 301 -9.42 5.61 -1.81
CA LEU A 301 -10.21 6.59 -1.07
C LEU A 301 -10.47 6.12 0.36
N ARG A 302 -10.71 4.82 0.58
CA ARG A 302 -10.83 4.27 1.93
C ARG A 302 -9.57 4.44 2.78
N LEU A 303 -8.41 4.39 2.12
CA LEU A 303 -7.11 4.57 2.75
C LEU A 303 -6.80 6.04 3.07
N TYR A 304 -7.07 6.94 2.12
CA TYR A 304 -6.63 8.33 2.16
C TYR A 304 -7.73 9.36 2.45
N ALA A 305 -8.98 8.92 2.54
CA ALA A 305 -10.10 9.82 2.79
C ALA A 305 -11.07 9.26 3.83
N ALA A 306 -11.77 10.19 4.45
CA ALA A 306 -12.99 9.96 5.19
C ALA A 306 -13.99 11.07 4.83
N GLY A 307 -15.27 10.84 5.03
CA GLY A 307 -16.32 11.84 4.92
C GLY A 307 -16.85 12.23 6.29
N ARG A 308 -17.40 13.43 6.42
CA ARG A 308 -18.34 13.77 7.50
C ARG A 308 -19.75 13.79 6.94
N PRO A 309 -20.51 12.68 7.08
CA PRO A 309 -21.82 12.60 6.46
C PRO A 309 -22.74 13.70 6.99
N ALA A 310 -23.49 14.32 6.07
CA ALA A 310 -24.63 15.15 6.42
C ALA A 310 -25.71 14.27 7.04
N LEU A 311 -26.18 14.67 8.21
CA LEU A 311 -27.30 14.03 8.90
C LEU A 311 -28.61 14.73 8.52
N LEU A 312 -28.53 16.05 8.37
CA LEU A 312 -29.66 16.89 8.05
C LEU A 312 -29.16 18.15 7.36
N ALA A 313 -29.85 18.61 6.33
CA ALA A 313 -29.56 19.87 5.68
C ALA A 313 -30.83 20.69 5.63
N LEU A 314 -30.74 21.91 6.17
CA LEU A 314 -31.85 22.78 6.42
C LEU A 314 -31.69 24.07 5.62
N VAL A 315 -32.75 24.51 4.97
CA VAL A 315 -32.73 25.70 4.11
C VAL A 315 -33.67 26.74 4.67
N ASP A 316 -33.18 27.96 4.83
CA ASP A 316 -34.00 29.13 5.10
C ASP A 316 -34.82 29.46 3.86
N ALA A 317 -36.14 29.33 3.97
CA ALA A 317 -37.06 29.54 2.85
C ALA A 317 -37.08 30.99 2.34
N ALA A 318 -36.68 31.96 3.16
CA ALA A 318 -36.67 33.37 2.79
C ALA A 318 -35.35 33.83 2.17
N SER A 319 -34.21 33.37 2.70
CA SER A 319 -32.87 33.78 2.23
C SER A 319 -32.20 32.78 1.29
N GLY A 320 -32.68 31.54 1.21
CA GLY A 320 -32.01 30.43 0.52
C GLY A 320 -30.76 29.93 1.24
N ALA A 321 -30.43 30.44 2.43
CA ALA A 321 -29.27 30.01 3.19
C ALA A 321 -29.42 28.56 3.66
N THR A 322 -28.41 27.73 3.41
CA THR A 322 -28.41 26.31 3.79
C THR A 322 -27.46 26.05 4.95
N SER A 323 -27.93 25.38 6.00
CA SER A 323 -27.14 24.89 7.13
C SER A 323 -27.19 23.36 7.19
N VAL A 324 -26.04 22.71 7.35
CA VAL A 324 -25.95 21.23 7.34
C VAL A 324 -25.46 20.72 8.69
N LEU A 325 -26.30 19.97 9.38
CA LEU A 325 -25.94 19.22 10.58
C LEU A 325 -25.13 17.98 10.16
N ARG A 326 -23.93 17.84 10.73
CA ARG A 326 -22.98 16.79 10.36
C ARG A 326 -22.72 15.84 11.51
N SER A 327 -22.31 14.61 11.19
CA SER A 327 -21.76 13.73 12.21
C SER A 327 -20.51 14.35 12.86
N THR A 328 -20.38 14.13 14.17
CA THR A 328 -19.19 14.45 14.95
C THR A 328 -18.04 13.49 14.64
N GLN A 329 -18.36 12.29 14.13
CA GLN A 329 -17.39 11.27 13.73
C GLN A 329 -17.22 11.24 12.21
N VAL A 330 -16.04 10.82 11.76
CA VAL A 330 -15.75 10.61 10.34
C VAL A 330 -16.13 9.19 9.90
N TYR A 331 -16.44 9.02 8.63
CA TYR A 331 -16.73 7.74 8.01
C TYR A 331 -15.81 7.46 6.80
N PRO A 332 -15.21 6.27 6.69
CA PRO A 332 -15.17 5.22 7.69
C PRO A 332 -14.39 5.67 8.94
N ALA A 333 -14.74 5.12 10.10
CA ALA A 333 -13.99 5.36 11.33
C ALA A 333 -12.53 4.91 11.18
N HIS A 334 -11.60 5.56 11.89
CA HIS A 334 -10.19 5.16 11.86
C HIS A 334 -9.96 3.97 12.82
N PRO A 335 -9.39 2.84 12.38
CA PRO A 335 -9.27 1.65 13.22
C PRO A 335 -8.34 1.82 14.43
N GLU A 336 -7.27 2.62 14.33
CA GLU A 336 -6.38 2.86 15.49
C GLU A 336 -7.00 3.73 16.59
N PHE A 337 -8.09 4.44 16.29
CA PHE A 337 -8.68 5.41 17.21
C PHE A 337 -10.14 5.04 17.48
N PRO A 338 -10.40 4.00 18.30
CA PRO A 338 -11.76 3.51 18.57
C PRO A 338 -12.66 4.53 19.27
N GLY A 339 -12.06 5.51 19.95
CA GLY A 339 -12.80 6.65 20.49
C GLY A 339 -13.29 7.61 19.42
N GLY A 340 -12.76 7.56 18.20
CA GLY A 340 -12.98 8.57 17.18
C GLY A 340 -11.76 9.44 16.94
N THR A 341 -11.86 10.26 15.90
CA THR A 341 -10.80 11.17 15.44
C THR A 341 -11.31 12.59 15.31
N LEU A 342 -10.39 13.53 15.22
CA LEU A 342 -10.69 14.95 15.08
C LEU A 342 -10.67 15.32 13.59
N SER A 343 -11.76 15.88 13.10
CA SER A 343 -11.78 16.50 11.78
C SER A 343 -11.44 17.99 11.92
N VAL A 344 -10.25 18.37 11.48
CA VAL A 344 -9.73 19.74 11.64
C VAL A 344 -9.72 20.45 10.29
N SER A 345 -10.48 21.53 10.16
CA SER A 345 -10.47 22.36 8.93
C SER A 345 -9.06 22.87 8.62
N ILE A 346 -8.75 23.11 7.34
CA ILE A 346 -7.44 23.65 6.93
C ILE A 346 -7.13 24.96 7.66
N ASN A 347 -8.13 25.82 7.83
CA ASN A 347 -7.98 27.08 8.57
C ASN A 347 -7.61 26.86 10.03
N ALA A 348 -8.28 25.94 10.75
CA ALA A 348 -7.96 25.62 12.14
C ALA A 348 -6.58 24.94 12.25
N LEU A 349 -6.22 24.10 11.27
CA LEU A 349 -4.94 23.40 11.24
C LEU A 349 -3.75 24.37 11.20
N ILE A 350 -3.86 25.43 10.41
CA ILE A 350 -2.77 26.39 10.14
C ILE A 350 -2.82 27.67 10.98
N SER A 351 -3.89 27.89 11.74
CA SER A 351 -4.06 29.07 12.59
C SER A 351 -3.65 28.78 14.03
N GLY A 352 -2.98 29.73 14.68
CA GLY A 352 -2.70 29.71 16.11
C GLY A 352 -3.71 30.58 16.87
N GLN A 353 -3.95 30.29 18.15
CA GLN A 353 -4.84 31.11 18.98
C GLN A 353 -4.32 32.55 19.18
N ASP A 354 -2.99 32.72 19.16
CA ASP A 354 -2.33 34.03 19.09
C ASP A 354 -1.01 33.94 18.28
N ARG A 355 -0.30 35.06 18.12
CA ARG A 355 0.96 35.14 17.35
C ARG A 355 2.11 34.28 17.88
N HIS A 356 2.03 33.82 19.13
CA HIS A 356 3.11 33.09 19.81
C HIS A 356 2.74 31.62 20.07
N SER A 357 1.47 31.26 19.84
CA SER A 357 0.94 29.92 20.04
C SER A 357 1.27 29.01 18.86
N PRO A 358 1.80 27.80 19.11
CA PRO A 358 2.04 26.84 18.03
C PRO A 358 0.71 26.41 17.40
N THR A 359 0.68 26.35 16.07
CA THR A 359 -0.47 25.87 15.30
C THR A 359 -0.71 24.38 15.55
N LEU A 360 -1.89 23.88 15.18
CA LEU A 360 -2.16 22.43 15.26
C LEU A 360 -1.27 21.63 14.30
N LEU A 361 -0.96 22.17 13.12
CA LEU A 361 0.01 21.58 12.20
C LEU A 361 1.38 21.43 12.86
N GLN A 362 1.87 22.49 13.53
CA GLN A 362 3.16 22.44 14.23
C GLN A 362 3.16 21.33 15.29
N ARG A 363 2.11 21.26 16.11
CA ARG A 363 1.98 20.22 17.14
C ARG A 363 1.94 18.82 16.53
N ALA A 364 1.22 18.63 15.42
CA ALA A 364 1.13 17.34 14.76
C ALA A 364 2.48 16.86 14.19
N LEU A 365 3.27 17.79 13.62
CA LEU A 365 4.61 17.50 13.12
C LEU A 365 5.60 17.19 14.25
N GLU A 366 5.50 17.91 15.38
CA GLU A 366 6.29 17.65 16.60
C GLU A 366 5.93 16.30 17.25
N ASN A 367 4.68 15.87 17.11
CA ASN A 367 4.14 14.65 17.70
C ASN A 367 4.29 13.39 16.83
N ARG A 368 4.89 13.47 15.64
CA ARG A 368 5.09 12.30 14.76
C ARG A 368 5.56 11.03 15.50
N PHE A 369 5.01 9.88 15.10
CA PHE A 369 5.21 8.58 15.76
C PHE A 369 6.69 8.23 15.99
N GLU A 370 7.51 8.44 14.96
CA GLU A 370 8.96 8.27 15.02
C GLU A 370 9.63 9.64 14.97
N ARG A 371 10.07 10.17 16.12
CA ARG A 371 10.75 11.47 16.19
C ARG A 371 12.02 11.55 15.35
N SER A 372 12.63 10.41 15.06
CA SER A 372 13.74 10.34 14.12
C SER A 372 13.32 10.74 12.71
N GLU A 373 12.06 10.57 12.30
CA GLU A 373 11.58 10.89 10.95
C GLU A 373 11.72 12.38 10.61
N SER A 374 12.00 12.68 9.34
CA SER A 374 11.96 14.04 8.79
C SER A 374 10.55 14.65 8.92
N GLU A 375 10.48 15.92 9.35
CA GLU A 375 9.21 16.64 9.41
C GLU A 375 8.62 16.86 8.02
N LEU A 376 9.48 17.11 7.03
CA LEU A 376 9.06 17.30 5.64
C LEU A 376 8.52 16.01 5.05
N ASP A 377 9.21 14.88 5.21
CA ASP A 377 8.73 13.59 4.68
C ASP A 377 7.40 13.20 5.32
N HIS A 378 7.26 13.42 6.63
CA HIS A 378 6.03 13.16 7.35
C HIS A 378 4.87 14.03 6.83
N PHE A 379 5.11 15.34 6.64
CA PHE A 379 4.13 16.25 6.06
C PHE A 379 3.73 15.86 4.63
N ILE A 380 4.71 15.47 3.80
CA ILE A 380 4.47 15.08 2.42
C ILE A 380 3.62 13.80 2.36
N GLU A 381 3.96 12.79 3.16
CA GLU A 381 3.28 11.49 3.12
C GLU A 381 1.90 11.51 3.79
N PHE A 382 1.70 12.31 4.84
CA PHE A 382 0.45 12.30 5.62
C PHE A 382 -0.48 13.51 5.37
N VAL A 383 -0.06 14.51 4.59
CA VAL A 383 -0.91 15.65 4.21
C VAL A 383 -0.96 15.84 2.69
N VAL A 384 0.19 16.03 2.05
CA VAL A 384 0.22 16.39 0.61
C VAL A 384 -0.20 15.22 -0.28
N ARG A 385 0.42 14.04 -0.12
CA ARG A 385 0.10 12.84 -0.90
C ARG A 385 -1.38 12.42 -0.77
N PRO A 386 -1.99 12.38 0.43
CA PRO A 386 -3.42 12.09 0.55
C PRO A 386 -4.30 13.03 -0.29
N ILE A 387 -4.06 14.34 -0.21
CA ILE A 387 -4.85 15.34 -0.96
C ILE A 387 -4.73 15.11 -2.47
N VAL A 388 -3.51 14.95 -2.99
CA VAL A 388 -3.28 14.77 -4.44
C VAL A 388 -3.81 13.39 -4.90
N THR A 389 -3.69 12.35 -4.08
CA THR A 389 -4.20 11.01 -4.38
C THR A 389 -5.73 11.00 -4.43
N VAL A 390 -6.39 11.64 -3.46
CA VAL A 390 -7.85 11.75 -3.43
C VAL A 390 -8.34 12.55 -4.63
N PHE A 391 -7.71 13.70 -4.93
CA PHE A 391 -7.98 14.46 -6.15
C PHE A 391 -7.87 13.57 -7.40
N ARG A 392 -6.74 12.88 -7.56
CA ARG A 392 -6.49 11.98 -8.69
C ARG A 392 -7.60 10.94 -8.82
N VAL A 393 -7.93 10.24 -7.74
CA VAL A 393 -8.91 9.14 -7.79
C VAL A 393 -10.31 9.65 -8.14
N LEU A 394 -10.75 10.77 -7.55
CA LEU A 394 -12.07 11.35 -7.80
C LEU A 394 -12.22 11.84 -9.26
N VAL A 395 -11.19 12.47 -9.83
CA VAL A 395 -11.24 12.91 -11.24
C VAL A 395 -11.05 11.73 -12.20
N ASP A 396 -10.02 10.91 -11.99
CA ASP A 396 -9.60 9.90 -12.97
C ASP A 396 -10.51 8.67 -13.00
N ARG A 397 -11.02 8.23 -11.84
CA ARG A 397 -11.91 7.06 -11.76
C ARG A 397 -13.38 7.42 -11.84
N TYR A 398 -13.79 8.50 -11.16
CA TYR A 398 -15.20 8.87 -10.97
C TYR A 398 -15.62 10.10 -11.79
N GLY A 399 -14.69 10.81 -12.42
CA GLY A 399 -14.99 11.93 -13.31
C GLY A 399 -15.48 13.21 -12.62
N PHE A 400 -15.38 13.31 -11.29
CA PHE A 400 -15.93 14.43 -10.51
C PHE A 400 -15.32 15.78 -10.88
N ASP A 401 -16.14 16.84 -10.88
CA ASP A 401 -15.65 18.21 -10.81
C ASP A 401 -15.22 18.52 -9.36
N LEU A 402 -14.03 19.10 -9.24
CA LEU A 402 -13.37 19.41 -7.97
C LEU A 402 -13.14 20.92 -7.79
N SER A 403 -13.85 21.77 -8.54
CA SER A 403 -13.92 23.23 -8.30
C SER A 403 -14.28 23.58 -6.84
N ALA A 404 -15.07 22.72 -6.20
CA ALA A 404 -15.44 22.76 -4.78
C ALA A 404 -14.33 22.38 -3.77
N LEU A 405 -13.18 21.85 -4.23
CA LEU A 405 -12.11 21.31 -3.39
C LEU A 405 -11.17 22.41 -2.88
N HIS A 406 -11.67 23.30 -2.03
CA HIS A 406 -10.88 24.37 -1.41
C HIS A 406 -10.87 24.27 0.13
N GLU A 407 -10.03 25.09 0.78
CA GLU A 407 -9.71 25.08 2.22
C GLU A 407 -10.91 25.15 3.20
N LYS A 408 -12.12 25.45 2.73
CA LYS A 408 -13.34 25.50 3.58
C LYS A 408 -14.12 24.18 3.57
N ASN A 409 -13.98 23.37 2.53
CA ASN A 409 -14.73 22.12 2.34
C ASN A 409 -13.85 20.88 2.56
N VAL A 410 -12.58 21.10 2.91
CA VAL A 410 -11.59 20.08 3.19
C VAL A 410 -11.10 20.24 4.62
N ALA A 411 -10.91 19.12 5.28
CA ALA A 411 -10.28 19.01 6.59
C ALA A 411 -9.20 17.93 6.57
N VAL A 412 -8.34 17.94 7.59
CA VAL A 412 -7.37 16.88 7.86
C VAL A 412 -7.84 16.13 9.09
N GLU A 413 -7.78 14.80 9.03
CA GLU A 413 -8.06 13.97 10.19
C GLU A 413 -6.83 13.89 11.11
N LEU A 414 -7.03 14.18 12.38
CA LEU A 414 -6.04 14.00 13.44
C LEU A 414 -6.51 12.95 14.45
N SER A 415 -5.57 12.24 15.04
CA SER A 415 -5.86 11.44 16.22
C SER A 415 -6.22 12.33 17.43
N PRO A 416 -6.85 11.78 18.47
CA PRO A 416 -7.00 12.45 19.77
C PRO A 416 -5.67 13.00 20.34
N GLU A 417 -4.56 12.34 20.02
CA GLU A 417 -3.18 12.70 20.38
C GLU A 417 -2.52 13.67 19.38
N LEU A 418 -3.31 14.25 18.46
CA LEU A 418 -2.89 15.17 17.41
C LEU A 418 -1.86 14.57 16.42
N HIS A 419 -1.90 13.25 16.20
CA HIS A 419 -1.14 12.64 15.12
C HIS A 419 -1.87 12.80 13.79
N LEU A 420 -1.13 13.06 12.71
CA LEU A 420 -1.67 12.98 11.35
C LEU A 420 -2.02 11.52 11.03
N THR A 421 -3.28 11.25 10.67
CA THR A 421 -3.69 9.89 10.30
C THR A 421 -3.36 9.56 8.84
N GLY A 422 -3.13 10.58 8.02
CA GLY A 422 -2.95 10.43 6.58
C GLY A 422 -4.26 10.45 5.79
N ARG A 423 -5.39 10.79 6.43
CA ARG A 423 -6.68 10.95 5.75
C ARG A 423 -7.11 12.40 5.61
N MET A 424 -7.52 12.73 4.39
CA MET A 424 -8.27 13.93 4.07
C MET A 424 -9.74 13.72 4.43
N VAL A 425 -10.32 14.64 5.20
CA VAL A 425 -11.75 14.60 5.50
C VAL A 425 -12.48 15.48 4.49
N LEU A 426 -13.31 14.84 3.68
CA LEU A 426 -14.26 15.49 2.80
C LEU A 426 -15.44 15.95 3.67
N LEU A 427 -15.51 17.26 3.91
CA LEU A 427 -16.69 17.87 4.51
C LEU A 427 -17.71 17.86 3.37
N ASP A 428 -18.65 16.91 3.44
CA ASP A 428 -19.80 16.72 2.56
C ASP A 428 -19.84 17.72 1.41
N PRO A 429 -19.44 17.25 0.22
CA PRO A 429 -18.97 18.14 -0.82
C PRO A 429 -20.01 19.22 -1.07
N ALA A 430 -19.56 20.46 -1.26
CA ALA A 430 -20.22 21.29 -2.27
C ALA A 430 -20.36 20.38 -3.49
N ALA A 431 -21.60 19.95 -3.74
CA ALA A 431 -21.95 18.75 -4.46
C ALA A 431 -21.01 18.51 -5.65
N PRO A 432 -20.40 17.32 -5.83
CA PRO A 432 -19.91 16.98 -7.16
C PRO A 432 -21.09 17.20 -8.11
N SER A 433 -21.00 18.22 -8.96
CA SER A 433 -21.92 18.34 -10.08
C SER A 433 -21.65 17.12 -10.95
N GLU A 434 -22.70 16.44 -11.40
CA GLU A 434 -22.54 15.58 -12.55
C GLU A 434 -21.94 16.44 -13.67
N ALA A 435 -20.91 15.93 -14.34
CA ALA A 435 -20.28 16.64 -15.44
C ALA A 435 -21.32 16.94 -16.52
N PHE A 436 -21.81 18.18 -16.58
CA PHE A 436 -22.69 18.64 -17.64
C PHE A 436 -21.83 19.22 -18.77
N GLY A 437 -21.54 18.37 -19.75
CA GLY A 437 -21.03 18.77 -21.06
C GLY A 437 -19.57 19.26 -21.11
N PRO A 438 -18.99 19.32 -22.32
CA PRO A 438 -17.64 19.80 -22.53
C PRO A 438 -17.62 21.34 -22.43
N GLY A 439 -17.48 21.87 -21.22
CA GLY A 439 -17.19 23.28 -20.98
C GLY A 439 -15.73 23.47 -20.60
N ASP A 440 -14.98 24.23 -21.38
CA ASP A 440 -13.51 24.43 -21.25
C ASP A 440 -13.06 25.17 -19.96
N GLY A 441 -13.99 25.61 -19.09
CA GLY A 441 -13.68 26.40 -17.89
C GLY A 441 -13.50 25.60 -16.58
N GLU A 442 -14.22 24.50 -16.40
CA GLU A 442 -14.40 23.88 -15.06
C GLU A 442 -13.19 23.04 -14.60
N ALA A 443 -12.52 22.34 -15.52
CA ALA A 443 -11.32 21.57 -15.20
C ALA A 443 -10.15 22.47 -14.72
N GLY A 444 -10.07 23.69 -15.25
CA GLY A 444 -9.10 24.70 -14.82
C GLY A 444 -9.35 25.17 -13.39
N ASP A 445 -10.61 25.26 -12.97
CA ASP A 445 -10.97 25.67 -11.60
C ASP A 445 -10.64 24.58 -10.57
N GLY A 446 -10.86 23.31 -10.89
CA GLY A 446 -10.40 22.19 -10.05
C GLY A 446 -8.88 22.14 -9.88
N MET A 447 -8.11 22.34 -10.96
CA MET A 447 -6.64 22.41 -10.89
C MET A 447 -6.16 23.62 -10.08
N ARG A 448 -6.85 24.76 -10.20
CA ARG A 448 -6.58 25.96 -9.40
C ARG A 448 -6.85 25.73 -7.92
N ALA A 449 -7.97 25.08 -7.57
CA ALA A 449 -8.33 24.77 -6.20
C ALA A 449 -7.28 23.86 -5.53
N LEU A 450 -6.82 22.81 -6.23
CA LEU A 450 -5.72 21.96 -5.77
C LEU A 450 -4.43 22.76 -5.58
N TYR A 451 -4.04 23.56 -6.57
CA TYR A 451 -2.81 24.36 -6.53
C TYR A 451 -2.80 25.34 -5.34
N ASP A 452 -3.90 26.08 -5.14
CA ASP A 452 -4.04 27.03 -4.04
C ASP A 452 -3.99 26.32 -2.68
N LEU A 453 -4.67 25.18 -2.54
CA LEU A 453 -4.66 24.39 -1.31
C LEU A 453 -3.23 23.89 -0.96
N LEU A 454 -2.49 23.38 -1.94
CA LEU A 454 -1.10 22.95 -1.75
C LEU A 454 -0.19 24.13 -1.39
N GLY A 455 -0.39 25.29 -2.02
CA GLY A 455 0.33 26.52 -1.71
C GLY A 455 0.12 26.97 -0.26
N VAL A 456 -1.14 26.99 0.20
CA VAL A 456 -1.50 27.34 1.59
C VAL A 456 -0.82 26.40 2.59
N LEU A 457 -0.87 25.09 2.34
CA LEU A 457 -0.28 24.08 3.22
C LEU A 457 1.25 24.14 3.23
N ALA A 458 1.90 24.36 2.09
CA ALA A 458 3.36 24.49 2.01
C ALA A 458 3.87 25.74 2.77
N VAL A 459 3.15 26.87 2.69
CA VAL A 459 3.45 28.06 3.50
C VAL A 459 3.29 27.78 4.98
N ALA A 460 2.18 27.12 5.35
CA ALA A 460 1.91 26.78 6.74
C ALA A 460 3.01 25.90 7.32
N PHE A 461 3.41 24.84 6.61
CA PHE A 461 4.52 23.97 7.01
C PHE A 461 5.81 24.75 7.29
N ARG A 462 6.21 25.63 6.35
CA ARG A 462 7.42 26.44 6.51
C ARG A 462 7.36 27.36 7.72
N ARG A 463 6.20 27.97 8.00
CA ARG A 463 6.02 28.81 9.19
C ARG A 463 6.07 28.02 10.49
N CYS A 464 5.53 26.81 10.51
CA CYS A 464 5.48 25.94 11.70
C CYS A 464 6.87 25.44 12.14
N THR A 465 7.83 25.35 11.22
CA THR A 465 9.18 24.85 11.54
C THR A 465 10.12 25.90 12.14
N GLY A 466 9.65 27.14 12.35
CA GLY A 466 9.93 28.05 13.50
C GLY A 466 11.35 28.54 13.82
N TRP A 467 12.41 27.85 13.42
CA TRP A 467 13.79 28.35 13.45
C TRP A 467 14.21 28.58 11.99
N PHE A 468 13.74 29.72 11.46
CA PHE A 468 13.77 30.15 10.06
C PHE A 468 14.91 29.51 9.22
N ASP A 469 14.52 28.78 8.17
CA ASP A 469 15.33 28.08 7.15
C ASP A 469 15.76 26.62 7.39
N ARG A 470 15.20 25.88 8.37
CA ARG A 470 15.46 24.42 8.45
C ARG A 470 15.16 23.69 7.12
N TYR A 471 14.06 24.04 6.46
CA TYR A 471 13.71 23.55 5.13
C TYR A 471 13.59 24.73 4.16
N PRO A 472 14.53 24.89 3.20
CA PRO A 472 14.45 25.90 2.16
C PRO A 472 13.17 25.78 1.34
N ALA A 473 12.63 26.90 0.87
CA ALA A 473 11.43 26.91 0.03
C ALA A 473 11.58 26.01 -1.21
N ALA A 474 12.76 25.98 -1.81
CA ALA A 474 13.07 25.11 -2.95
C ALA A 474 12.97 23.62 -2.60
N GLU A 475 13.36 23.23 -1.39
CA GLU A 475 13.27 21.84 -0.95
C GLU A 475 11.82 21.39 -0.77
N VAL A 476 11.00 22.20 -0.07
CA VAL A 476 9.56 21.93 0.10
C VAL A 476 8.86 21.89 -1.26
N ARG A 477 9.16 22.84 -2.17
CA ARG A 477 8.61 22.84 -3.53
C ARG A 477 8.98 21.57 -4.31
N ARG A 478 10.25 21.15 -4.25
CA ARG A 478 10.69 19.90 -4.91
C ARG A 478 9.93 18.69 -4.37
N ALA A 479 9.72 18.61 -3.05
CA ALA A 479 9.00 17.50 -2.44
C ALA A 479 7.50 17.48 -2.84
N VAL A 480 6.82 18.63 -2.84
CA VAL A 480 5.43 18.74 -3.31
C VAL A 480 5.33 18.43 -4.81
N THR A 481 6.26 18.95 -5.60
CA THR A 481 6.34 18.69 -7.05
C THR A 481 6.57 17.21 -7.34
N ALA A 482 7.39 16.52 -6.55
CA ALA A 482 7.59 15.08 -6.69
C ALA A 482 6.27 14.31 -6.52
N VAL A 483 5.44 14.66 -5.54
CA VAL A 483 4.10 14.07 -5.39
C VAL A 483 3.22 14.36 -6.59
N LEU A 484 3.21 15.59 -7.12
CA LEU A 484 2.42 15.94 -8.30
C LEU A 484 2.88 15.15 -9.54
N VAL A 485 4.19 15.01 -9.74
CA VAL A 485 4.78 14.19 -10.81
C VAL A 485 4.38 12.72 -10.67
N GLU A 486 4.39 12.17 -9.45
CA GLU A 486 4.02 10.78 -9.21
C GLU A 486 2.51 10.54 -9.38
N GLU A 487 1.67 11.43 -8.85
CA GLU A 487 0.23 11.22 -8.76
C GLU A 487 -0.54 11.62 -10.03
N LEU A 488 -0.10 12.65 -10.76
CA LEU A 488 -0.74 13.10 -12.01
C LEU A 488 -0.20 12.39 -13.27
N ARG A 489 0.64 11.36 -13.06
CA ARG A 489 1.19 10.52 -14.12
C ARG A 489 0.36 9.25 -14.35
N PHE A 490 0.28 8.87 -15.62
CA PHE A 490 -0.50 7.73 -16.12
C PHE A 490 -2.00 7.87 -15.81
N LEU A 491 -2.54 9.05 -16.02
CA LEU A 491 -3.99 9.27 -16.03
C LEU A 491 -4.61 8.62 -17.27
N ARG A 492 -5.92 8.34 -17.21
CA ARG A 492 -6.67 7.90 -18.40
C ARG A 492 -6.54 8.96 -19.50
N PRO A 493 -6.43 8.58 -20.79
CA PRO A 493 -6.32 9.54 -21.88
C PRO A 493 -7.40 10.63 -21.85
N ASP A 494 -8.67 10.26 -21.61
CA ASP A 494 -9.79 11.20 -21.53
C ASP A 494 -9.65 12.17 -20.34
N THR A 495 -9.19 11.68 -19.18
CA THR A 495 -8.92 12.52 -18.00
C THR A 495 -7.78 13.49 -18.27
N ALA A 496 -6.69 13.02 -18.89
CA ALA A 496 -5.57 13.88 -19.25
C ALA A 496 -5.97 14.96 -20.26
N ALA A 497 -6.84 14.63 -21.22
CA ALA A 497 -7.40 15.59 -22.16
C ALA A 497 -8.29 16.63 -21.45
N ARG A 498 -9.11 16.21 -20.48
CA ARG A 498 -9.91 17.14 -19.64
C ARG A 498 -9.04 18.09 -18.81
N LEU A 499 -7.91 17.61 -18.31
CA LEU A 499 -6.95 18.40 -17.53
C LEU A 499 -5.95 19.17 -18.43
N ASP A 500 -6.10 19.10 -19.75
CA ASP A 500 -5.31 19.83 -20.73
C ASP A 500 -5.73 21.31 -20.80
N THR A 501 -5.43 22.05 -19.73
CA THR A 501 -5.82 23.46 -19.56
C THR A 501 -4.59 24.37 -19.52
N ASP A 502 -4.80 25.67 -19.74
CA ASP A 502 -3.78 26.71 -19.54
C ASP A 502 -3.54 26.98 -18.05
N HIS A 503 -3.00 25.97 -17.35
CA HIS A 503 -2.75 25.99 -15.91
C HIS A 503 -1.35 25.44 -15.58
N PRO A 504 -0.60 25.99 -14.61
CA PRO A 504 0.77 25.56 -14.30
C PRO A 504 0.95 24.09 -13.92
N LEU A 505 -0.12 23.44 -13.42
CA LEU A 505 -0.12 22.01 -13.11
C LEU A 505 -0.19 21.11 -14.36
N ARG A 506 -0.51 21.66 -15.53
CA ARG A 506 -0.62 20.94 -16.81
C ARG A 506 0.64 20.14 -17.15
N ARG A 507 1.82 20.66 -16.80
CA ARG A 507 3.12 20.01 -17.06
C ARG A 507 3.28 18.64 -16.38
N PHE A 508 2.48 18.37 -15.33
CA PHE A 508 2.52 17.10 -14.60
C PHE A 508 1.47 16.11 -15.10
N VAL A 509 0.47 16.58 -15.84
CA VAL A 509 -0.57 15.75 -16.44
C VAL A 509 0.05 14.91 -17.54
N HIS A 510 0.07 13.60 -17.32
CA HIS A 510 0.67 12.65 -18.24
C HIS A 510 -0.24 11.43 -18.42
N SER A 511 -0.43 11.03 -19.67
CA SER A 511 -1.13 9.80 -20.07
C SER A 511 -0.32 9.05 -21.13
N VAL A 512 -0.56 7.75 -21.24
CA VAL A 512 -0.06 6.92 -22.34
C VAL A 512 -1.28 6.45 -23.12
N SER A 513 -1.27 6.57 -24.45
CA SER A 513 -2.38 6.09 -25.26
C SER A 513 -2.54 4.57 -25.11
N THR A 514 -3.79 4.10 -25.06
CA THR A 514 -4.10 2.66 -24.94
C THR A 514 -3.41 1.86 -26.06
N THR A 515 -3.42 2.40 -27.28
CA THR A 515 -2.81 1.81 -28.46
C THR A 515 -1.29 1.64 -28.33
N GLN A 516 -0.56 2.66 -27.87
CA GLN A 516 0.89 2.55 -27.64
C GLN A 516 1.20 1.54 -26.53
N ASP A 517 0.45 1.59 -25.44
CA ASP A 517 0.65 0.72 -24.28
C ASP A 517 0.51 -0.76 -24.66
N GLU A 518 -0.55 -1.11 -25.40
CA GLU A 518 -0.79 -2.46 -25.92
C GLU A 518 0.34 -2.91 -26.83
N GLN A 519 0.76 -2.08 -27.79
CA GLN A 519 1.80 -2.43 -28.76
C GLN A 519 3.16 -2.72 -28.11
N LEU A 520 3.59 -1.88 -27.17
CA LEU A 520 4.85 -2.11 -26.46
C LEU A 520 4.78 -3.34 -25.55
N LYS A 521 3.64 -3.57 -24.90
CA LYS A 521 3.41 -4.78 -24.08
C LYS A 521 3.37 -6.05 -24.94
N ASP A 522 2.83 -5.99 -26.15
CA ASP A 522 2.81 -7.11 -27.09
C ASP A 522 4.22 -7.47 -27.57
N VAL A 523 5.08 -6.47 -27.84
CA VAL A 523 6.50 -6.72 -28.13
C VAL A 523 7.17 -7.45 -26.98
N LEU A 524 6.95 -7.00 -25.74
CA LEU A 524 7.49 -7.67 -24.55
C LEU A 524 6.92 -9.10 -24.38
N ALA A 525 5.65 -9.31 -24.67
CA ALA A 525 5.01 -10.62 -24.62
C ALA A 525 5.62 -11.58 -25.65
N GLU A 526 5.87 -11.12 -26.87
CA GLU A 526 6.52 -11.90 -27.93
C GLU A 526 7.96 -12.28 -27.53
N VAL A 527 8.75 -11.33 -27.01
CA VAL A 527 10.10 -11.61 -26.48
C VAL A 527 10.05 -12.69 -25.41
N ARG A 528 9.11 -12.59 -24.44
CA ARG A 528 8.94 -13.60 -23.38
C ARG A 528 8.53 -14.96 -23.93
N GLY A 529 7.61 -14.99 -24.90
CA GLY A 529 7.17 -16.22 -25.57
C GLY A 529 8.33 -16.96 -26.23
N ARG A 530 9.16 -16.25 -27.01
CA ARG A 530 10.36 -16.82 -27.64
C ARG A 530 11.43 -17.26 -26.64
N THR A 531 11.66 -16.46 -25.60
CA THR A 531 12.57 -16.85 -24.51
C THR A 531 12.09 -18.12 -23.80
N GLN A 532 10.79 -18.26 -23.57
CA GLN A 532 10.20 -19.46 -22.98
C GLN A 532 10.36 -20.68 -23.90
N ALA A 533 10.07 -20.53 -25.19
CA ALA A 533 10.29 -21.58 -26.18
C ALA A 533 11.77 -22.02 -26.21
N ARG A 534 12.70 -21.07 -26.15
CA ARG A 534 14.14 -21.35 -26.07
C ARG A 534 14.50 -22.11 -24.79
N ARG A 535 14.00 -21.67 -23.63
CA ARG A 535 14.23 -22.35 -22.33
C ARG A 535 13.61 -23.75 -22.29
N ALA A 536 12.53 -23.98 -23.04
CA ALA A 536 11.90 -25.29 -23.20
C ALA A 536 12.62 -26.17 -24.24
N GLY A 537 13.67 -25.69 -24.90
CA GLY A 537 14.41 -26.42 -25.94
C GLY A 537 13.71 -26.50 -27.30
N GLN A 538 12.63 -25.74 -27.51
CA GLN A 538 11.84 -25.74 -28.76
C GLN A 538 12.52 -24.94 -29.87
N THR A 539 13.38 -23.98 -29.52
CA THR A 539 14.19 -23.18 -30.46
C THR A 539 15.57 -22.94 -29.86
N ARG A 540 16.58 -22.74 -30.71
CA ARG A 540 17.92 -22.30 -30.30
C ARG A 540 18.11 -20.79 -30.46
N HIS A 541 17.16 -20.09 -31.07
CA HIS A 541 17.27 -18.67 -31.36
C HIS A 541 16.92 -17.81 -30.14
N ARG A 542 17.70 -16.75 -29.91
CA ARG A 542 17.45 -15.71 -28.92
C ARG A 542 16.64 -14.57 -29.58
N PRO A 543 15.54 -14.13 -28.96
CA PRO A 543 14.78 -13.00 -29.50
C PRO A 543 15.60 -11.71 -29.43
N SER A 544 15.44 -10.85 -30.43
CA SER A 544 16.09 -9.55 -30.52
C SER A 544 15.13 -8.45 -30.97
N VAL A 545 15.35 -7.23 -30.50
CA VAL A 545 14.58 -6.04 -30.85
C VAL A 545 15.54 -5.00 -31.43
N LEU A 546 15.24 -4.51 -32.63
CA LEU A 546 16.01 -3.44 -33.28
C LEU A 546 15.27 -2.12 -33.11
N ILE A 547 15.95 -1.12 -32.55
CA ILE A 547 15.41 0.23 -32.36
C ILE A 547 16.29 1.22 -33.12
N GLN A 548 15.70 1.94 -34.07
CA GLN A 548 16.35 3.06 -34.74
C GLN A 548 16.16 4.35 -33.93
N LEU A 549 17.26 5.06 -33.67
CA LEU A 549 17.26 6.39 -33.07
C LEU A 549 17.45 7.45 -34.17
N GLY A 550 16.81 8.60 -33.99
CA GLY A 550 17.09 9.80 -34.78
C GLY A 550 18.57 10.19 -34.70
N SER A 551 19.09 10.83 -35.74
CA SER A 551 20.52 11.20 -35.83
C SER A 551 20.98 12.13 -34.69
N SER A 552 20.08 12.96 -34.16
CA SER A 552 20.28 13.85 -33.02
C SER A 552 19.79 13.28 -31.68
N GLU A 553 19.14 12.11 -31.68
CA GLU A 553 18.58 11.53 -30.47
C GLU A 553 19.62 10.72 -29.70
N SER A 554 19.53 10.80 -28.37
CA SER A 554 20.29 9.95 -27.46
C SER A 554 19.33 9.03 -26.71
N GLU A 555 19.83 7.95 -26.12
CA GLU A 555 18.99 7.04 -25.35
C GLU A 555 18.27 7.74 -24.17
N GLY A 556 18.82 8.87 -23.68
CA GLY A 556 18.19 9.69 -22.64
C GLY A 556 17.16 10.70 -23.14
N SER A 557 17.05 10.94 -24.45
CA SER A 557 16.11 11.94 -24.99
C SER A 557 14.71 11.39 -25.30
N LEU A 558 14.54 10.07 -25.37
CA LEU A 558 13.25 9.42 -25.63
C LEU A 558 12.65 8.85 -24.34
N PRO A 559 11.50 9.35 -23.87
CA PRO A 559 10.84 8.85 -22.66
C PRO A 559 10.59 7.34 -22.74
N GLY A 560 10.90 6.63 -21.65
CA GLY A 560 10.69 5.19 -21.51
C GLY A 560 11.70 4.28 -22.21
N LEU A 561 12.58 4.78 -23.10
CA LEU A 561 13.42 3.92 -23.96
C LEU A 561 14.39 3.05 -23.16
N ARG A 562 15.13 3.65 -22.22
CA ARG A 562 16.05 2.90 -21.33
C ARG A 562 15.32 1.78 -20.59
N ARG A 563 14.14 2.07 -20.05
CA ARG A 563 13.32 1.10 -19.33
C ARG A 563 12.81 0.01 -20.26
N PHE A 564 12.34 0.35 -21.45
CA PHE A 564 11.90 -0.63 -22.44
C PHE A 564 13.03 -1.57 -22.85
N ARG A 565 14.24 -1.03 -23.08
CA ARG A 565 15.43 -1.83 -23.37
C ARG A 565 15.76 -2.81 -22.25
N TRP A 566 15.61 -2.36 -21.01
CA TRP A 566 15.73 -3.21 -19.84
C TRP A 566 14.67 -4.31 -19.82
N ASP A 567 13.40 -3.95 -19.99
CA ASP A 567 12.28 -4.89 -19.96
C ASP A 567 12.44 -5.98 -21.04
N VAL A 568 12.98 -5.65 -22.22
CA VAL A 568 13.34 -6.63 -23.27
C VAL A 568 14.50 -7.54 -22.81
N SER A 569 15.52 -6.97 -22.18
CA SER A 569 16.69 -7.73 -21.71
C SER A 569 16.30 -8.69 -20.56
N ASP A 570 15.48 -8.23 -19.61
CA ASP A 570 14.93 -9.03 -18.51
C ASP A 570 13.98 -10.13 -19.03
N ALA A 571 13.23 -9.84 -20.10
CA ALA A 571 12.46 -10.84 -20.84
C ALA A 571 13.34 -11.87 -21.60
N GLY A 572 14.67 -11.76 -21.54
CA GLY A 572 15.64 -12.66 -22.17
C GLY A 572 16.03 -12.31 -23.61
N GLY A 573 15.53 -11.17 -24.10
CA GLY A 573 15.86 -10.63 -25.41
C GLY A 573 17.23 -9.94 -25.48
N GLU A 574 17.59 -9.51 -26.67
CA GLU A 574 18.75 -8.65 -26.95
C GLU A 574 18.27 -7.40 -27.70
N VAL A 575 18.76 -6.22 -27.33
CA VAL A 575 18.35 -4.96 -27.94
C VAL A 575 19.50 -4.39 -28.74
N PHE A 576 19.22 -4.04 -29.99
CA PHE A 576 20.14 -3.33 -30.88
C PHE A 576 19.64 -1.90 -31.06
N LEU A 577 20.45 -0.93 -30.65
CA LEU A 577 20.23 0.48 -30.94
C LEU A 577 21.07 0.85 -32.16
N ALA A 578 20.46 1.48 -33.15
CA ALA A 578 21.15 1.95 -34.34
C ALA A 578 20.75 3.39 -34.65
N LYS A 579 21.73 4.24 -34.97
CA LYS A 579 21.43 5.55 -35.57
C LYS A 579 21.03 5.36 -37.03
N GLY A 580 20.21 6.25 -37.57
CA GLY A 580 19.71 6.15 -38.96
C GLY A 580 20.79 5.88 -40.03
N GLY A 581 22.00 6.45 -39.89
CA GLY A 581 23.12 6.23 -40.82
C GLY A 581 23.82 4.87 -40.69
N GLU A 582 23.66 4.18 -39.55
CA GLU A 582 24.35 2.92 -39.24
C GLU A 582 23.45 1.69 -39.41
N ILE A 583 22.17 1.89 -39.73
CA ILE A 583 21.15 0.83 -39.72
C ILE A 583 21.53 -0.38 -40.59
N ARG A 584 22.13 -0.15 -41.77
CA ARG A 584 22.54 -1.23 -42.69
C ARG A 584 23.62 -2.11 -42.08
N GLN A 585 24.57 -1.50 -41.37
CA GLN A 585 25.63 -2.22 -40.68
C GLN A 585 25.07 -3.04 -39.52
N THR A 586 24.16 -2.46 -38.72
CA THR A 586 23.50 -3.18 -37.61
C THR A 586 22.65 -4.34 -38.12
N VAL A 587 21.90 -4.15 -39.22
CA VAL A 587 21.13 -5.24 -39.86
C VAL A 587 22.06 -6.38 -40.29
N ALA A 588 23.17 -6.08 -40.95
CA ALA A 588 24.16 -7.08 -41.35
C ALA A 588 24.76 -7.81 -40.13
N GLN A 589 25.04 -7.08 -39.05
CA GLN A 589 25.53 -7.64 -37.79
C GLN A 589 24.52 -8.61 -37.17
N ILE A 590 23.24 -8.23 -37.10
CA ILE A 590 22.17 -9.10 -36.58
C ILE A 590 22.07 -10.37 -37.43
N LYS A 591 22.02 -10.22 -38.76
CA LYS A 591 21.89 -11.35 -39.70
C LYS A 591 23.10 -12.30 -39.67
N SER A 592 24.30 -11.79 -39.39
CA SER A 592 25.51 -12.62 -39.25
C SER A 592 25.45 -13.57 -38.04
N ARG A 593 24.62 -13.26 -37.03
CA ARG A 593 24.44 -14.08 -35.83
C ARG A 593 23.28 -15.05 -36.03
N GLN A 594 23.59 -16.26 -36.51
CA GLN A 594 22.59 -17.32 -36.74
C GLN A 594 21.77 -17.70 -35.49
N CYS A 595 22.24 -17.36 -34.29
CA CYS A 595 21.54 -17.61 -33.04
C CYS A 595 20.49 -16.55 -32.67
N LEU A 596 20.29 -15.49 -33.48
CA LEU A 596 19.31 -14.43 -33.20
C LEU A 596 18.06 -14.55 -34.08
N GLU A 597 16.92 -14.22 -33.49
CA GLU A 597 15.65 -14.01 -34.19
C GLU A 597 15.16 -12.60 -33.88
N THR A 598 14.92 -11.76 -34.89
CA THR A 598 14.40 -10.40 -34.68
C THR A 598 12.88 -10.43 -34.59
N VAL A 599 12.36 -10.17 -33.38
CA VAL A 599 10.94 -10.24 -33.07
C VAL A 599 10.22 -8.90 -33.22
N ALA A 600 10.95 -7.79 -33.10
CA ALA A 600 10.39 -6.46 -33.30
C ALA A 600 11.41 -5.49 -33.89
N VAL A 601 10.91 -4.59 -34.73
CA VAL A 601 11.64 -3.45 -35.27
C VAL A 601 10.84 -2.18 -34.99
N ILE A 602 11.49 -1.23 -34.34
CA ILE A 602 10.91 0.05 -33.93
C ILE A 602 11.76 1.15 -34.55
N ALA A 603 11.20 1.93 -35.47
CA ALA A 603 11.95 2.97 -36.17
C ALA A 603 11.04 4.14 -36.54
N ASP A 604 11.61 5.29 -36.88
CA ASP A 604 10.86 6.39 -37.49
C ASP A 604 10.39 6.00 -38.92
N SER A 605 9.51 6.82 -39.52
CA SER A 605 9.02 6.62 -40.90
C SER A 605 10.06 6.96 -41.99
N SER A 606 11.35 6.93 -41.67
CA SER A 606 12.44 7.32 -42.58
C SER A 606 12.62 6.40 -43.79
N ALA A 607 13.53 6.81 -44.69
CA ALA A 607 13.96 6.05 -45.88
C ALA A 607 14.49 4.62 -45.57
N ASN A 608 14.76 4.31 -44.31
CA ASN A 608 15.22 2.99 -43.87
C ASN A 608 14.07 1.99 -43.65
N TRP A 609 12.82 2.46 -43.53
CA TRP A 609 11.66 1.60 -43.27
C TRP A 609 11.48 0.48 -44.32
N PRO A 610 11.59 0.73 -45.64
CA PRO A 610 11.49 -0.33 -46.65
C PRO A 610 12.57 -1.42 -46.51
N LEU A 611 13.78 -1.05 -46.09
CA LEU A 611 14.86 -2.01 -45.81
C LEU A 611 14.47 -2.90 -44.64
N LEU A 612 14.04 -2.32 -43.52
CA LEU A 612 13.68 -3.06 -42.32
C LEU A 612 12.53 -4.04 -42.55
N VAL A 613 11.52 -3.63 -43.32
CA VAL A 613 10.40 -4.49 -43.73
C VAL A 613 10.86 -5.67 -44.58
N ARG A 614 11.79 -5.44 -45.52
CA ARG A 614 12.32 -6.50 -46.39
C ARG A 614 13.19 -7.49 -45.63
N GLU A 615 14.04 -7.02 -44.74
CA GLU A 615 15.01 -7.86 -44.02
C GLU A 615 14.38 -8.61 -42.84
N PHE A 616 13.33 -8.07 -42.23
CA PHE A 616 12.65 -8.68 -41.07
C PHE A 616 11.12 -8.78 -41.27
N PRO A 617 10.64 -9.57 -42.24
CA PRO A 617 9.22 -9.60 -42.61
C PRO A 617 8.29 -10.16 -41.53
N GLN A 618 8.82 -10.96 -40.60
CA GLN A 618 8.07 -11.61 -39.51
C GLN A 618 8.11 -10.82 -38.18
N ALA A 619 8.84 -9.70 -38.13
CA ALA A 619 8.96 -8.89 -36.92
C ALA A 619 7.72 -8.01 -36.71
N VAL A 620 7.36 -7.77 -35.45
CA VAL A 620 6.42 -6.70 -35.07
C VAL A 620 7.02 -5.36 -35.50
N ARG A 621 6.24 -4.53 -36.21
CA ARG A 621 6.69 -3.28 -36.82
C ARG A 621 5.99 -2.09 -36.18
N LEU A 622 6.73 -1.28 -35.42
CA LEU A 622 6.21 -0.07 -34.79
C LEU A 622 6.92 1.17 -35.37
N VAL A 623 6.15 2.21 -35.69
CA VAL A 623 6.67 3.50 -36.13
C VAL A 623 6.76 4.46 -34.95
N VAL A 624 7.91 5.11 -34.74
CA VAL A 624 8.05 6.18 -33.74
C VAL A 624 7.74 7.52 -34.40
N GLY A 625 6.74 8.24 -33.91
CA GLY A 625 6.35 9.55 -34.45
C GLY A 625 5.19 10.22 -33.72
N PRO A 626 4.91 11.50 -33.99
CA PRO A 626 3.80 12.21 -33.37
C PRO A 626 2.45 11.51 -33.69
N SER A 627 1.53 11.56 -32.74
CA SER A 627 0.16 11.05 -32.95
C SER A 627 -0.51 11.89 -34.03
N SER A 628 -0.74 11.30 -35.20
CA SER A 628 -1.24 11.98 -36.37
C SER A 628 -2.75 12.25 -36.24
N ALA A 629 -3.12 13.35 -35.56
CA ALA A 629 -4.41 13.99 -35.83
C ALA A 629 -4.28 14.79 -37.14
N GLY A 630 -4.38 14.13 -38.30
CA GLY A 630 -4.45 14.82 -39.60
C GLY A 630 -3.59 14.30 -40.75
N VAL A 631 -3.01 13.10 -40.69
CA VAL A 631 -2.46 12.47 -41.92
C VAL A 631 -3.58 11.66 -42.57
N SER A 632 -3.93 12.06 -43.80
CA SER A 632 -4.86 11.39 -44.71
C SER A 632 -4.78 9.86 -44.60
N ALA A 633 -5.95 9.21 -44.52
CA ALA A 633 -6.18 7.78 -44.30
C ALA A 633 -5.67 6.83 -45.41
N ALA A 634 -4.60 7.20 -46.11
CA ALA A 634 -3.97 6.39 -47.13
C ALA A 634 -2.43 6.51 -47.03
N SER A 635 -1.79 5.64 -46.25
CA SER A 635 -0.53 4.95 -46.65
C SER A 635 0.29 4.22 -45.55
N SER A 636 -0.03 4.23 -44.25
CA SER A 636 0.76 3.43 -43.27
C SER A 636 -0.07 2.35 -42.56
N ILE A 637 0.13 1.08 -42.95
CA ILE A 637 -0.46 -0.12 -42.31
C ILE A 637 0.18 -0.41 -40.93
N SER A 638 1.25 0.29 -40.56
CA SER A 638 2.02 0.01 -39.33
C SER A 638 1.56 0.88 -38.16
N PRO A 639 1.38 0.30 -36.97
CA PRO A 639 1.04 1.04 -35.77
C PRO A 639 2.10 2.07 -35.34
N THR A 640 1.66 3.23 -34.85
CA THR A 640 2.51 4.35 -34.43
C THR A 640 2.53 4.49 -32.90
N ILE A 641 3.73 4.64 -32.33
CA ILE A 641 3.99 5.00 -30.95
C ILE A 641 4.63 6.40 -30.88
N GLN A 642 4.31 7.18 -29.85
CA GLN A 642 4.90 8.50 -29.60
C GLN A 642 6.25 8.38 -28.88
N ASN A 643 6.33 7.47 -27.91
CA ASN A 643 7.52 7.19 -27.11
C ASN A 643 7.51 5.72 -26.62
N PHE A 644 8.41 5.37 -25.71
CA PHE A 644 8.58 4.00 -25.21
C PHE A 644 7.96 3.79 -23.83
N GLU A 645 7.12 4.71 -23.36
CA GLU A 645 6.43 4.57 -22.09
C GLU A 645 5.24 3.62 -22.25
N THR A 646 5.08 2.75 -21.27
CA THR A 646 3.86 1.94 -21.11
C THR A 646 3.19 2.38 -19.81
N THR A 647 1.93 2.05 -19.60
CA THR A 647 1.30 2.22 -18.30
C THR A 647 1.82 1.10 -17.35
N PRO A 648 2.04 1.41 -16.06
CA PRO A 648 2.41 0.40 -15.06
C PRO A 648 1.26 -0.56 -14.74
N ARG A 649 0.03 -0.24 -15.15
CA ARG A 649 -1.21 -0.99 -14.84
C ARG A 649 -1.99 -1.25 -16.15
N PRO A 650 -2.64 -2.41 -16.36
CA PRO A 650 -3.37 -2.69 -17.60
C PRO A 650 -4.50 -1.67 -17.86
N ALA A 651 -4.66 -1.22 -19.11
CA ALA A 651 -5.73 -0.28 -19.50
C ALA A 651 -7.14 -0.92 -19.50
N ALA A 652 -7.23 -2.24 -19.74
CA ALA A 652 -8.48 -2.94 -20.08
C ALA A 652 -9.32 -3.45 -18.90
N GLU A 653 -8.95 -3.18 -17.64
CA GLU A 653 -9.69 -3.72 -16.50
C GLU A 653 -10.06 -2.59 -15.53
N THR A 654 -11.35 -2.41 -15.29
CA THR A 654 -11.95 -1.54 -14.28
C THR A 654 -11.19 -1.67 -12.96
N ALA A 655 -10.28 -0.72 -12.69
CA ALA A 655 -9.36 -0.73 -11.56
C ALA A 655 -10.06 -0.29 -10.26
N GLU A 656 -11.20 -0.92 -9.97
CA GLU A 656 -12.05 -0.63 -8.81
C GLU A 656 -11.63 -1.46 -7.58
N GLN A 657 -10.73 -2.45 -7.72
CA GLN A 657 -10.42 -3.39 -6.63
C GLN A 657 -8.93 -3.78 -6.51
N PRO A 658 -8.43 -4.09 -5.29
CA PRO A 658 -7.05 -4.50 -5.04
C PRO A 658 -6.68 -5.82 -5.71
N ARG A 659 -5.45 -5.92 -6.22
CA ARG A 659 -4.95 -7.11 -6.93
C ARG A 659 -3.52 -7.45 -6.55
N LEU A 660 -3.15 -8.71 -6.81
CA LEU A 660 -1.75 -9.14 -6.74
C LEU A 660 -1.07 -8.84 -8.07
N SER A 661 0.23 -8.53 -8.06
CA SER A 661 1.00 -8.22 -9.26
C SER A 661 1.22 -9.42 -10.18
N TYR A 662 1.26 -10.63 -9.60
CA TYR A 662 1.74 -11.87 -10.25
C TYR A 662 3.16 -11.80 -10.82
N ALA A 663 3.93 -10.76 -10.48
CA ALA A 663 5.33 -10.64 -10.88
C ALA A 663 6.17 -11.75 -10.19
N CYS A 664 7.09 -12.33 -10.94
CA CYS A 664 7.98 -13.39 -10.44
C CYS A 664 9.29 -12.83 -9.85
N SER A 665 9.59 -11.56 -10.11
CA SER A 665 10.76 -10.82 -9.60
C SER A 665 10.39 -9.34 -9.40
N LEU A 666 11.13 -8.64 -8.54
CA LEU A 666 11.00 -7.19 -8.41
C LEU A 666 11.38 -6.45 -9.70
N ALA A 667 12.24 -7.02 -10.55
CA ALA A 667 12.58 -6.46 -11.87
C ALA A 667 11.34 -6.28 -12.76
N GLY A 668 10.39 -7.22 -12.64
CA GLY A 668 9.11 -7.19 -13.35
C GLY A 668 8.13 -6.12 -12.83
N LEU A 669 8.48 -5.40 -11.75
CA LEU A 669 7.72 -4.26 -11.24
C LEU A 669 8.39 -2.95 -11.64
N ARG A 670 7.56 -1.91 -11.81
CA ARG A 670 8.02 -0.52 -11.94
C ARG A 670 8.08 0.13 -10.57
N ILE A 671 9.09 -0.24 -9.79
CA ILE A 671 9.21 0.12 -8.36
C ILE A 671 9.10 1.63 -8.13
N GLY A 672 9.70 2.45 -9.01
CA GLY A 672 9.62 3.92 -8.91
C GLY A 672 8.21 4.51 -9.12
N GLU A 673 7.27 3.72 -9.65
CA GLU A 673 5.88 4.13 -9.92
C GLU A 673 4.89 3.54 -8.88
N LEU A 674 5.39 2.77 -7.90
CA LEU A 674 4.58 2.14 -6.85
C LEU A 674 4.59 3.00 -5.58
N ARG A 675 3.43 3.10 -4.93
CA ARG A 675 3.34 3.77 -3.63
C ARG A 675 3.71 2.84 -2.48
N ALA A 676 4.44 3.36 -1.50
CA ALA A 676 4.63 2.66 -0.24
C ALA A 676 3.42 2.76 0.71
N ASN A 677 2.50 3.71 0.47
CA ASN A 677 1.24 3.88 1.18
C ASN A 677 1.40 3.76 2.70
N ARG A 678 2.24 4.59 3.33
CA ARG A 678 2.54 4.47 4.77
C ARG A 678 1.31 4.52 5.68
N PRO A 679 0.26 5.33 5.40
CA PRO A 679 -0.98 5.30 6.18
C PRO A 679 -1.66 3.93 6.28
N ALA A 680 -1.37 2.98 5.37
CA ALA A 680 -1.97 1.64 5.41
C ALA A 680 -1.57 0.86 6.67
N ARG A 681 -0.44 1.20 7.30
CA ARG A 681 -0.04 0.62 8.60
C ARG A 681 -1.03 0.99 9.71
N GLY A 682 -1.62 2.19 9.66
CA GLY A 682 -2.66 2.65 10.57
C GLY A 682 -4.04 2.04 10.32
N GLN A 683 -4.20 1.30 9.22
CA GLN A 683 -5.42 0.59 8.84
C GLN A 683 -5.36 -0.92 9.17
N ALA A 684 -4.44 -1.31 10.06
CA ALA A 684 -4.13 -2.69 10.36
C ALA A 684 -5.31 -3.49 10.97
N VAL A 685 -5.41 -4.75 10.56
CA VAL A 685 -6.30 -5.73 11.19
C VAL A 685 -5.58 -6.43 12.34
N ARG A 686 -6.26 -6.58 13.48
CA ARG A 686 -5.78 -7.30 14.66
C ARG A 686 -6.64 -8.54 14.90
N LEU A 687 -6.06 -9.72 14.70
CA LEU A 687 -6.73 -10.99 15.01
C LEU A 687 -6.55 -11.34 16.49
N SER A 688 -7.58 -11.95 17.07
CA SER A 688 -7.44 -12.72 18.30
C SER A 688 -6.74 -14.04 18.05
N MET A 689 -6.36 -14.73 19.13
CA MET A 689 -5.82 -16.10 19.03
C MET A 689 -6.87 -17.06 18.44
N ALA A 690 -8.15 -16.90 18.81
CA ALA A 690 -9.24 -17.75 18.32
C ALA A 690 -9.45 -17.58 16.80
N GLU A 691 -9.51 -16.34 16.30
CA GLU A 691 -9.62 -16.06 14.86
C GLU A 691 -8.40 -16.59 14.10
N SER A 692 -7.19 -16.43 14.66
CA SER A 692 -5.97 -16.94 14.05
C SER A 692 -5.98 -18.47 13.93
N ARG A 693 -6.41 -19.18 14.99
CA ARG A 693 -6.54 -20.64 14.98
C ARG A 693 -7.61 -21.10 14.00
N SER A 694 -8.77 -20.44 13.98
CA SER A 694 -9.86 -20.77 13.05
C SER A 694 -9.42 -20.72 11.59
N ILE A 695 -8.58 -19.74 11.19
CA ILE A 695 -8.01 -19.68 9.84
C ILE A 695 -7.10 -20.89 9.56
N VAL A 696 -6.22 -21.25 10.52
CA VAL A 696 -5.34 -22.42 10.37
C VAL A 696 -6.15 -23.71 10.26
N ASP A 697 -7.15 -23.89 11.14
CA ASP A 697 -8.02 -25.06 11.16
C ASP A 697 -8.81 -25.19 9.84
N ALA A 698 -9.34 -24.08 9.31
CA ALA A 698 -10.02 -24.06 8.03
C ALA A 698 -9.10 -24.47 6.87
N LEU A 699 -7.85 -24.00 6.86
CA LEU A 699 -6.85 -24.38 5.86
C LEU A 699 -6.50 -25.88 5.95
N VAL A 700 -6.25 -26.39 7.16
CA VAL A 700 -5.91 -27.80 7.41
C VAL A 700 -7.08 -28.71 7.06
N HIS A 701 -8.30 -28.40 7.53
CA HIS A 701 -9.50 -29.17 7.22
C HIS A 701 -9.80 -29.15 5.71
N GLY A 702 -9.63 -28.00 5.07
CA GLY A 702 -9.80 -27.83 3.64
C GLY A 702 -8.81 -28.68 2.82
N ALA A 703 -7.56 -28.78 3.28
CA ALA A 703 -6.51 -29.62 2.71
C ALA A 703 -6.78 -31.12 2.91
N ASP A 704 -7.12 -31.53 4.13
CA ASP A 704 -7.45 -32.93 4.45
C ASP A 704 -8.65 -33.42 3.60
N SER A 705 -9.69 -32.59 3.49
CA SER A 705 -10.83 -32.88 2.62
C SER A 705 -10.46 -32.91 1.14
N ALA A 706 -9.50 -32.09 0.70
CA ALA A 706 -9.02 -32.09 -0.68
C ALA A 706 -8.22 -33.37 -0.99
N ALA A 707 -7.41 -33.86 -0.05
CA ALA A 707 -6.63 -35.06 -0.21
C ALA A 707 -7.49 -36.29 -0.58
N VAL A 708 -8.59 -36.51 0.16
CA VAL A 708 -9.55 -37.59 -0.11
C VAL A 708 -10.16 -37.47 -1.51
N ARG A 709 -10.65 -36.28 -1.87
CA ARG A 709 -11.25 -36.05 -3.19
C ARG A 709 -10.27 -36.25 -4.33
N VAL A 710 -9.02 -35.81 -4.15
CA VAL A 710 -7.99 -35.87 -5.20
C VAL A 710 -7.59 -37.31 -5.47
N ALA A 711 -7.42 -38.13 -4.42
CA ALA A 711 -7.16 -39.56 -4.57
C ALA A 711 -8.32 -40.30 -5.25
N ALA A 712 -9.57 -40.03 -4.85
CA ALA A 712 -10.76 -40.60 -5.51
C ALA A 712 -10.87 -40.18 -6.99
N ASN A 713 -10.54 -38.92 -7.31
CA ASN A 713 -10.51 -38.43 -8.68
C ASN A 713 -9.41 -39.10 -9.52
N ALA A 714 -8.24 -39.36 -8.94
CA ALA A 714 -7.15 -40.05 -9.63
C ALA A 714 -7.58 -41.47 -10.07
N ARG A 715 -8.23 -42.23 -9.17
CA ARG A 715 -8.79 -43.56 -9.49
C ARG A 715 -9.81 -43.50 -10.61
N ARG A 716 -10.79 -42.59 -10.50
CA ARG A 716 -11.82 -42.43 -11.55
C ARG A 716 -11.24 -42.01 -12.90
N HIS A 717 -10.26 -41.11 -12.89
CA HIS A 717 -9.67 -40.60 -14.12
C HIS A 717 -8.79 -41.62 -14.85
N LEU A 718 -8.19 -42.56 -14.10
CA LEU A 718 -7.30 -43.57 -14.66
C LEU A 718 -7.94 -44.96 -14.78
N ALA A 719 -9.24 -45.14 -14.49
CA ALA A 719 -9.90 -46.44 -14.45
C ALA A 719 -9.54 -47.35 -15.65
N ASP A 720 -9.85 -46.91 -16.87
CA ASP A 720 -9.57 -47.67 -18.10
C ASP A 720 -8.07 -47.99 -18.30
N ARG A 721 -7.19 -47.09 -17.84
CA ARG A 721 -5.73 -47.27 -17.93
C ARG A 721 -5.20 -48.23 -16.87
N LEU A 722 -5.84 -48.28 -15.70
CA LEU A 722 -5.47 -49.19 -14.61
C LEU A 722 -5.94 -50.62 -14.93
N ASP A 723 -7.12 -50.76 -15.55
CA ASP A 723 -7.65 -52.05 -15.99
C ASP A 723 -6.76 -52.74 -17.04
N ALA A 724 -5.99 -51.96 -17.80
CA ALA A 724 -5.03 -52.46 -18.79
C ALA A 724 -3.64 -52.81 -18.20
N VAL A 725 -3.43 -52.64 -16.89
CA VAL A 725 -2.13 -52.84 -16.22
C VAL A 725 -2.26 -53.95 -15.18
N ASP A 726 -1.61 -55.08 -15.40
CA ASP A 726 -1.72 -56.25 -14.51
C ASP A 726 -0.99 -56.08 -13.16
N SER A 727 0.00 -55.19 -13.09
CA SER A 727 0.81 -54.99 -11.88
C SER A 727 0.17 -53.97 -10.93
N GLU A 728 -0.27 -54.42 -9.75
CA GLU A 728 -0.78 -53.55 -8.68
C GLU A 728 0.24 -52.45 -8.27
N ARG A 729 1.54 -52.77 -8.33
CA ARG A 729 2.60 -51.79 -8.05
C ARG A 729 2.64 -50.70 -9.12
N GLU A 730 2.50 -51.08 -10.38
CA GLU A 730 2.45 -50.12 -11.49
C GLU A 730 1.19 -49.26 -11.44
N GLN A 731 0.03 -49.86 -11.15
CA GLN A 731 -1.20 -49.14 -10.90
C GLN A 731 -1.03 -48.08 -9.80
N THR A 732 -0.41 -48.46 -8.68
CA THR A 732 -0.11 -47.56 -7.55
C THR A 732 0.80 -46.40 -7.97
N VAL A 733 1.88 -46.69 -8.70
CA VAL A 733 2.80 -45.65 -9.21
C VAL A 733 2.09 -44.70 -10.16
N LEU A 734 1.26 -45.20 -11.09
CA LEU A 734 0.50 -44.37 -12.03
C LEU A 734 -0.47 -43.43 -11.32
N LEU A 735 -1.14 -43.91 -10.27
CA LEU A 735 -2.03 -43.10 -9.43
C LEU A 735 -1.26 -41.99 -8.70
N ILE A 736 -0.13 -42.32 -8.06
CA ILE A 736 0.70 -41.34 -7.34
C ILE A 736 1.32 -40.33 -8.31
N HIS A 737 1.80 -40.79 -9.47
CA HIS A 737 2.32 -39.92 -10.53
C HIS A 737 1.26 -38.94 -11.04
N HIS A 738 0.05 -39.43 -11.31
CA HIS A 738 -1.05 -38.57 -11.72
C HIS A 738 -1.35 -37.51 -10.67
N LEU A 739 -1.40 -37.91 -9.39
CA LEU A 739 -1.59 -37.01 -8.26
C LEU A 739 -0.50 -35.92 -8.24
N LEU A 740 0.78 -36.30 -8.24
CA LEU A 740 1.91 -35.37 -8.22
C LEU A 740 1.90 -34.37 -9.40
N THR A 741 1.33 -34.78 -10.53
CA THR A 741 1.29 -33.98 -11.77
C THR A 741 -0.05 -33.24 -12.02
N ARG A 742 -0.93 -33.19 -11.00
CA ARG A 742 -2.14 -32.35 -10.99
C ARG A 742 -1.79 -30.88 -10.93
N LYS A 743 -2.59 -30.03 -11.58
CA LYS A 743 -2.41 -28.56 -11.60
C LYS A 743 -2.25 -27.93 -10.21
N GLN A 744 -2.92 -28.51 -9.21
CA GLN A 744 -2.85 -28.06 -7.82
C GLN A 744 -1.46 -28.19 -7.19
N PHE A 745 -0.65 -29.17 -7.63
CA PHE A 745 0.68 -29.47 -7.07
C PHE A 745 1.80 -29.18 -8.05
N ILE A 746 1.58 -29.39 -9.34
CA ILE A 746 2.66 -29.34 -10.34
C ILE A 746 3.13 -27.92 -10.59
N LYS A 747 4.45 -27.77 -10.70
CA LYS A 747 5.09 -26.59 -11.28
C LYS A 747 5.87 -27.02 -12.53
N GLY A 748 5.73 -26.27 -13.63
CA GLY A 748 6.39 -26.60 -14.90
C GLY A 748 5.76 -27.77 -15.65
N ALA A 749 6.48 -28.28 -16.65
CA ALA A 749 5.97 -29.30 -17.57
C ALA A 749 5.90 -30.70 -16.93
N ARG A 750 4.87 -31.48 -17.27
CA ARG A 750 4.71 -32.88 -16.85
C ARG A 750 5.84 -33.79 -17.35
N SER A 751 6.40 -33.49 -18.52
CA SER A 751 7.52 -34.21 -19.12
C SER A 751 8.80 -34.17 -18.28
N ASN A 752 8.91 -33.25 -17.31
CA ASN A 752 10.04 -33.20 -16.39
C ASN A 752 10.09 -34.41 -15.44
N TYR A 753 8.96 -35.07 -15.19
CA TYR A 753 8.89 -36.23 -14.31
C TYR A 753 7.91 -37.24 -14.90
N PRO A 754 8.35 -38.02 -15.91
CA PRO A 754 7.46 -38.94 -16.62
C PRO A 754 7.20 -40.23 -15.81
N PRO A 755 6.16 -41.03 -16.17
CA PRO A 755 5.78 -42.23 -15.41
C PRO A 755 6.91 -43.25 -15.22
N GLU A 756 7.79 -43.41 -16.21
CA GLU A 756 8.92 -44.34 -16.16
C GLU A 756 9.96 -43.90 -15.11
N GLN A 757 10.12 -42.59 -14.92
CA GLN A 757 10.93 -42.04 -13.84
C GLN A 757 10.28 -42.29 -12.48
N ALA A 758 8.97 -42.05 -12.37
CA ALA A 758 8.24 -42.30 -11.14
C ALA A 758 8.32 -43.78 -10.72
N MET A 759 8.26 -44.71 -11.68
CA MET A 759 8.48 -46.13 -11.44
C MET A 759 9.85 -46.38 -10.81
N ARG A 760 10.92 -45.93 -11.47
CA ARG A 760 12.30 -46.09 -10.97
C ARG A 760 12.50 -45.55 -9.56
N ASP A 761 11.87 -44.41 -9.24
CA ASP A 761 12.05 -43.74 -7.96
C ASP A 761 11.22 -44.36 -6.84
N MET A 762 10.03 -44.90 -7.14
CA MET A 762 9.08 -45.41 -6.13
C MET A 762 9.15 -46.93 -5.91
N SER A 763 9.46 -47.74 -6.93
CA SER A 763 9.47 -49.22 -6.82
C SER A 763 10.27 -49.77 -5.64
N PRO A 764 11.45 -49.24 -5.26
CA PRO A 764 12.20 -49.78 -4.12
C PRO A 764 11.45 -49.69 -2.78
N PHE A 765 10.55 -48.71 -2.62
CA PHE A 765 9.75 -48.51 -1.41
C PHE A 765 8.52 -49.41 -1.42
N LEU A 766 7.80 -49.45 -2.56
CA LEU A 766 6.64 -50.33 -2.75
C LEU A 766 7.01 -51.81 -2.59
N ALA A 767 8.22 -52.21 -3.01
CA ALA A 767 8.69 -53.58 -2.86
C ALA A 767 8.91 -54.01 -1.39
N ARG A 768 9.06 -53.05 -0.47
CA ARG A 768 9.33 -53.29 0.97
C ARG A 768 8.18 -52.85 1.87
N ASP A 769 7.05 -52.49 1.28
CA ASP A 769 5.92 -51.85 1.95
C ASP A 769 6.32 -50.66 2.86
N ALA A 770 7.29 -49.87 2.38
CA ALA A 770 7.88 -48.77 3.14
C ALA A 770 7.36 -47.40 2.64
N PRO A 771 7.27 -46.39 3.52
CA PRO A 771 6.91 -45.04 3.10
C PRO A 771 7.83 -44.51 1.99
N ILE A 772 7.24 -43.91 0.95
CA ILE A 772 8.02 -43.31 -0.14
C ILE A 772 8.76 -42.09 0.40
N ARG A 773 10.08 -42.08 0.26
CA ARG A 773 10.91 -40.95 0.70
C ARG A 773 10.93 -39.87 -0.37
N MET A 774 10.42 -38.70 -0.01
CA MET A 774 10.36 -37.51 -0.84
C MET A 774 11.20 -36.39 -0.22
N VAL A 775 11.82 -35.57 -1.06
CA VAL A 775 12.62 -34.43 -0.61
C VAL A 775 12.28 -33.17 -1.38
N ILE A 776 12.26 -32.03 -0.70
CA ILE A 776 12.14 -30.69 -1.31
C ILE A 776 13.15 -29.73 -0.69
N THR A 777 13.82 -28.93 -1.50
CA THR A 777 14.71 -27.85 -1.05
C THR A 777 13.97 -26.52 -1.04
N GLY A 778 14.07 -25.75 0.05
CA GLY A 778 13.48 -24.42 0.15
C GLY A 778 13.40 -23.93 1.60
N PHE A 779 12.70 -22.81 1.81
CA PHE A 779 12.62 -22.14 3.12
C PHE A 779 14.00 -21.70 3.69
N PRO A 780 14.85 -20.99 2.92
CA PRO A 780 16.13 -20.52 3.43
C PRO A 780 15.97 -19.54 4.60
N ILE A 781 15.33 -18.41 4.29
CA ILE A 781 14.94 -17.30 5.18
C ILE A 781 13.94 -16.43 4.42
N LYS A 782 13.20 -15.56 5.12
CA LYS A 782 12.36 -14.54 4.48
C LYS A 782 13.24 -13.40 3.94
N HIS A 783 13.02 -12.99 2.70
CA HIS A 783 13.79 -11.92 2.05
C HIS A 783 13.20 -10.52 2.33
N GLY A 784 13.06 -10.15 3.59
CA GLY A 784 12.48 -8.86 4.00
C GLY A 784 13.47 -7.70 4.16
N GLN A 785 14.76 -7.90 3.85
CA GLN A 785 15.82 -6.96 4.25
C GLN A 785 15.70 -5.58 3.61
N ASN A 786 15.21 -5.49 2.37
CA ASN A 786 15.00 -4.21 1.67
C ASN A 786 13.58 -3.65 1.84
N GLY A 787 12.71 -4.29 2.62
CA GLY A 787 11.32 -3.89 2.81
C GLY A 787 10.40 -4.00 1.58
N LEU A 788 10.94 -4.05 0.35
CA LEU A 788 10.16 -4.11 -0.89
C LEU A 788 9.61 -5.50 -1.15
N LYS A 789 10.41 -6.56 -0.87
CA LYS A 789 10.00 -7.94 -1.14
C LYS A 789 9.02 -8.46 -0.11
N ALA A 790 9.43 -8.49 1.15
CA ALA A 790 8.62 -9.01 2.24
C ALA A 790 8.54 -8.01 3.40
N SER A 791 7.42 -8.03 4.13
CA SER A 791 7.12 -7.09 5.21
C SER A 791 7.82 -7.42 6.54
N GLY A 792 8.61 -8.49 6.60
CA GLY A 792 9.34 -8.90 7.79
C GLY A 792 10.26 -10.11 7.54
N PRO A 793 11.14 -10.46 8.50
CA PRO A 793 12.12 -11.54 8.35
C PRO A 793 11.61 -12.95 8.75
N LEU A 794 10.46 -13.09 9.40
CA LEU A 794 9.95 -14.40 9.84
C LEU A 794 8.97 -15.02 8.83
N PRO A 795 8.80 -16.35 8.84
CA PRO A 795 7.74 -17.04 8.09
C PRO A 795 6.37 -16.45 8.42
N ASP A 796 5.52 -16.27 7.40
CA ASP A 796 4.18 -15.74 7.52
C ASP A 796 3.14 -16.76 7.03
N LEU A 797 1.90 -16.34 6.74
CA LEU A 797 0.85 -17.26 6.27
C LEU A 797 1.22 -17.99 4.97
N ALA A 798 2.08 -17.42 4.12
CA ALA A 798 2.51 -18.07 2.89
C ALA A 798 3.30 -19.35 3.18
N GLU A 799 4.29 -19.30 4.08
CA GLU A 799 5.05 -20.48 4.48
C GLU A 799 4.16 -21.53 5.16
N LEU A 800 3.26 -21.11 6.04
CA LEU A 800 2.27 -22.01 6.66
C LEU A 800 1.41 -22.70 5.59
N GLY A 801 0.93 -21.95 4.60
CA GLY A 801 0.13 -22.48 3.51
C GLY A 801 0.87 -23.55 2.67
N VAL A 802 2.19 -23.43 2.52
CA VAL A 802 2.99 -24.48 1.85
C VAL A 802 3.13 -25.73 2.71
N LEU A 803 3.29 -25.60 4.02
CA LEU A 803 3.28 -26.76 4.93
C LEU A 803 1.92 -27.48 4.90
N VAL A 804 0.81 -26.74 4.87
CA VAL A 804 -0.54 -27.29 4.67
C VAL A 804 -0.66 -28.01 3.33
N ARG A 805 -0.08 -27.48 2.24
CA ARG A 805 -0.06 -28.16 0.94
C ARG A 805 0.76 -29.45 0.95
N LEU A 806 1.89 -29.47 1.65
CA LEU A 806 2.70 -30.69 1.79
C LEU A 806 1.94 -31.76 2.60
N ARG A 807 1.19 -31.36 3.64
CA ARG A 807 0.25 -32.24 4.35
C ARG A 807 -0.84 -32.78 3.43
N GLU A 808 -1.45 -31.92 2.60
CA GLU A 808 -2.44 -32.32 1.58
C GLU A 808 -1.87 -33.41 0.67
N LEU A 809 -0.65 -33.20 0.15
CA LEU A 809 0.04 -34.16 -0.71
C LEU A 809 0.27 -35.49 0.02
N ALA A 810 0.84 -35.45 1.23
CA ALA A 810 1.15 -36.65 2.01
C ALA A 810 -0.11 -37.49 2.28
N LYS A 811 -1.19 -36.83 2.72
CA LYS A 811 -2.47 -37.51 2.96
C LYS A 811 -3.09 -38.05 1.68
N ALA A 812 -2.99 -37.32 0.57
CA ALA A 812 -3.55 -37.77 -0.69
C ALA A 812 -2.83 -39.03 -1.21
N VAL A 813 -1.51 -39.13 -1.00
CA VAL A 813 -0.76 -40.36 -1.30
C VAL A 813 -1.15 -41.49 -0.34
N ALA A 814 -1.32 -41.22 0.95
CA ALA A 814 -1.76 -42.23 1.94
C ALA A 814 -3.15 -42.82 1.62
N GLN A 815 -4.02 -42.07 0.94
CA GLN A 815 -5.29 -42.59 0.44
C GLN A 815 -5.13 -43.61 -0.70
N ILE A 816 -4.00 -43.63 -1.40
CA ILE A 816 -3.69 -44.54 -2.52
C ILE A 816 -2.79 -45.68 -2.04
N TYR A 817 -1.75 -45.36 -1.25
CA TYR A 817 -0.73 -46.26 -0.76
C TYR A 817 -0.63 -46.10 0.77
N PRO A 818 -1.16 -47.04 1.59
CA PRO A 818 -1.31 -46.86 3.04
C PRO A 818 -0.03 -46.48 3.82
N PRO A 819 1.17 -47.02 3.51
CA PRO A 819 2.42 -46.56 4.16
C PRO A 819 2.76 -45.09 3.87
N GLY A 820 2.16 -44.51 2.83
CA GLY A 820 2.23 -43.08 2.53
C GLY A 820 3.63 -42.61 2.15
N VAL A 821 4.00 -41.43 2.66
CA VAL A 821 5.25 -40.75 2.34
C VAL A 821 5.96 -40.26 3.60
N ARG A 822 7.28 -40.12 3.50
CA ARG A 822 8.09 -39.31 4.43
C ARG A 822 8.72 -38.17 3.64
N LEU A 823 8.39 -36.94 4.00
CA LEU A 823 8.82 -35.72 3.32
C LEU A 823 9.91 -35.04 4.12
N THR A 824 11.11 -34.89 3.56
CA THR A 824 12.16 -34.06 4.14
C THR A 824 12.21 -32.72 3.43
N VAL A 825 12.03 -31.62 4.16
CA VAL A 825 12.24 -30.24 3.69
C VAL A 825 13.65 -29.82 4.07
N LEU A 826 14.51 -29.67 3.08
CA LEU A 826 15.88 -29.22 3.23
C LEU A 826 15.93 -27.70 3.17
N THR A 827 16.16 -27.07 4.32
CA THR A 827 16.41 -25.63 4.41
C THR A 827 17.84 -25.30 4.00
N ASP A 828 18.04 -24.20 3.27
CA ASP A 828 19.33 -23.79 2.70
C ASP A 828 19.74 -22.38 3.15
N GLY A 829 19.47 -22.08 4.43
CA GLY A 829 19.61 -20.75 5.02
C GLY A 829 21.03 -20.19 4.96
N GLN A 830 22.07 -21.02 5.14
CA GLN A 830 23.47 -20.59 5.12
C GLN A 830 24.27 -21.09 3.89
N HIS A 831 23.67 -21.99 3.11
CA HIS A 831 24.39 -22.79 2.13
C HIS A 831 25.02 -21.96 1.01
N PHE A 832 24.20 -21.14 0.33
CA PHE A 832 24.68 -20.33 -0.79
C PHE A 832 25.11 -18.91 -0.39
N HIS A 833 24.63 -18.41 0.75
CA HIS A 833 24.88 -17.05 1.22
C HIS A 833 25.22 -17.09 2.71
N SER A 834 26.24 -16.33 3.13
CA SER A 834 26.44 -16.11 4.57
C SER A 834 25.43 -15.10 5.08
N ARG A 835 24.75 -15.46 6.15
CA ARG A 835 23.73 -14.67 6.83
C ARG A 835 23.95 -14.72 8.34
N PRO A 836 23.44 -13.76 9.12
CA PRO A 836 23.52 -13.85 10.57
C PRO A 836 22.78 -15.09 11.09
N ASP A 837 23.43 -15.88 11.94
CA ASP A 837 22.84 -17.13 12.47
C ASP A 837 21.55 -16.88 13.24
N SER A 838 21.44 -15.75 13.93
CA SER A 838 20.24 -15.33 14.64
C SER A 838 19.01 -15.21 13.72
N ALA A 839 19.20 -14.77 12.47
CA ALA A 839 18.13 -14.64 11.49
C ALA A 839 17.65 -16.01 10.99
N THR A 840 18.60 -16.88 10.63
CA THR A 840 18.30 -18.26 10.18
C THR A 840 17.61 -19.05 11.30
N ALA A 841 18.14 -18.99 12.52
CA ALA A 841 17.58 -19.70 13.67
C ALA A 841 16.18 -19.19 14.05
N ALA A 842 15.93 -17.87 13.99
CA ALA A 842 14.60 -17.32 14.25
C ALA A 842 13.58 -17.77 13.21
N TYR A 843 13.97 -17.78 11.93
CA TYR A 843 13.13 -18.25 10.83
C TYR A 843 12.81 -19.75 10.98
N GLN A 844 13.82 -20.59 11.21
CA GLN A 844 13.64 -22.03 11.40
C GLN A 844 12.79 -22.36 12.64
N ARG A 845 13.02 -21.73 13.79
CA ARG A 845 12.16 -21.93 14.99
C ARG A 845 10.70 -21.64 14.69
N LYS A 846 10.43 -20.56 13.96
CA LYS A 846 9.06 -20.19 13.61
C LYS A 846 8.43 -21.18 12.62
N LEU A 847 9.21 -21.67 11.67
CA LEU A 847 8.76 -22.68 10.71
C LEU A 847 8.40 -24.01 11.39
N HIS A 848 9.21 -24.46 12.37
CA HIS A 848 8.88 -25.61 13.20
C HIS A 848 7.57 -25.40 13.97
N GLY A 849 7.39 -24.23 14.59
CA GLY A 849 6.12 -23.92 15.26
C GLY A 849 4.90 -23.93 14.32
N TYR A 850 5.07 -23.54 13.05
CA TYR A 850 4.01 -23.71 12.05
C TYR A 850 3.79 -25.17 11.65
N LEU A 851 4.83 -25.99 11.59
CA LEU A 851 4.68 -27.42 11.33
C LEU A 851 3.88 -28.12 12.44
N SER A 852 4.16 -27.79 13.71
CA SER A 852 3.38 -28.30 14.85
C SER A 852 1.91 -27.86 14.78
N LEU A 853 1.65 -26.60 14.43
CA LEU A 853 0.27 -26.08 14.25
C LEU A 853 -0.47 -26.74 13.10
N VAL A 854 0.23 -27.05 12.01
CA VAL A 854 -0.33 -27.80 10.87
C VAL A 854 -0.52 -29.28 11.22
N GLY A 855 0.12 -29.79 12.27
CA GLY A 855 -0.02 -31.16 12.75
C GLY A 855 0.52 -32.20 11.77
N ALA A 856 1.67 -31.94 11.16
CA ALA A 856 2.26 -32.81 10.13
C ALA A 856 3.71 -33.28 10.45
N GLU A 857 4.11 -33.22 11.72
CA GLU A 857 5.44 -33.65 12.19
C GLU A 857 5.67 -35.17 12.05
N ASP A 858 4.59 -35.94 11.97
CA ASP A 858 4.62 -37.38 11.73
C ASP A 858 5.00 -37.74 10.29
N VAL A 859 4.84 -36.82 9.33
CA VAL A 859 5.10 -37.06 7.90
C VAL A 859 6.12 -36.11 7.28
N ILE A 860 6.33 -34.92 7.86
CA ILE A 860 7.25 -33.90 7.37
C ILE A 860 8.37 -33.68 8.40
N GLU A 861 9.61 -33.73 7.93
CA GLU A 861 10.82 -33.41 8.68
C GLU A 861 11.44 -32.13 8.09
N LEU A 862 11.82 -31.18 8.96
CA LEU A 862 12.57 -29.99 8.56
C LEU A 862 14.04 -30.17 8.99
N THR A 863 14.98 -30.00 8.07
CA THR A 863 16.43 -30.14 8.38
C THR A 863 17.24 -29.14 7.57
N ASP A 864 18.33 -28.61 8.12
CA ASP A 864 19.27 -27.82 7.34
C ASP A 864 20.12 -28.72 6.42
N ILE A 865 20.34 -28.25 5.19
CA ILE A 865 21.05 -29.01 4.16
C ILE A 865 22.52 -29.25 4.51
N ASP A 866 23.18 -28.28 5.13
CA ASP A 866 24.58 -28.37 5.52
C ASP A 866 24.73 -29.23 6.77
N GLU A 867 23.82 -29.11 7.74
CA GLU A 867 23.78 -29.99 8.92
C GLU A 867 23.62 -31.47 8.50
N LEU A 868 22.67 -31.75 7.60
CA LEU A 868 22.47 -33.11 7.10
C LEU A 868 23.68 -33.64 6.33
N ALA A 869 24.28 -32.80 5.48
CA ALA A 869 25.48 -33.18 4.75
C ALA A 869 26.67 -33.39 5.67
N ASP A 870 26.79 -32.60 6.75
CA ASP A 870 27.86 -32.72 7.72
C ASP A 870 27.84 -34.05 8.45
N HIS A 871 26.67 -34.60 8.73
CA HIS A 871 26.54 -35.94 9.32
C HIS A 871 26.84 -37.09 8.35
N ARG A 872 26.79 -36.84 7.03
CA ARG A 872 26.83 -37.90 6.01
C ARG A 872 28.10 -37.91 5.16
N LEU A 873 28.74 -36.76 4.98
CA LEU A 873 29.98 -36.66 4.21
C LEU A 873 31.19 -37.04 5.06
N SER A 874 32.10 -37.82 4.48
CA SER A 874 33.41 -38.06 5.07
C SER A 874 34.25 -36.78 5.15
N SER A 875 35.19 -36.71 6.09
CA SER A 875 36.10 -35.57 6.26
C SER A 875 36.87 -35.24 4.98
N GLU A 876 37.22 -36.25 4.19
CA GLU A 876 37.89 -36.12 2.89
C GLU A 876 37.00 -35.40 1.87
N ARG A 877 35.76 -35.87 1.66
CA ARG A 877 34.80 -35.24 0.73
C ARG A 877 34.49 -33.79 1.13
N LYS A 878 34.40 -33.51 2.43
CA LYS A 878 34.25 -32.13 2.93
C LYS A 878 35.46 -31.26 2.58
N ALA A 879 36.67 -31.78 2.76
CA ALA A 879 37.91 -31.07 2.44
C ALA A 879 38.05 -30.80 0.93
N GLU A 880 37.71 -31.79 0.10
CA GLU A 880 37.69 -31.68 -1.35
C GLU A 880 36.73 -30.58 -1.83
N ARG A 881 35.48 -30.59 -1.36
CA ARG A 881 34.48 -29.57 -1.68
C ARG A 881 34.96 -28.17 -1.31
N ARG A 882 35.50 -27.99 -0.10
CA ARG A 882 36.10 -26.69 0.33
C ARG A 882 37.27 -26.27 -0.56
N GLY A 883 38.11 -27.22 -0.97
CA GLY A 883 39.20 -26.98 -1.92
C GLY A 883 38.71 -26.45 -3.26
N ARG A 884 37.67 -27.08 -3.82
CA ARG A 884 37.03 -26.66 -5.08
C ARG A 884 36.40 -25.27 -4.98
N ILE A 885 35.64 -25.00 -3.92
CA ILE A 885 35.07 -23.65 -3.67
C ILE A 885 36.17 -22.58 -3.69
N ARG A 886 37.28 -22.80 -2.98
CA ARG A 886 38.41 -21.84 -2.95
C ARG A 886 39.07 -21.66 -4.31
N ARG A 887 39.26 -22.74 -5.08
CA ARG A 887 39.85 -22.71 -6.41
C ARG A 887 38.96 -21.96 -7.39
N TYR A 888 37.68 -22.31 -7.44
CA TYR A 888 36.71 -21.73 -8.37
C TYR A 888 36.47 -20.25 -8.06
N HIS A 889 36.40 -19.87 -6.78
CA HIS A 889 36.30 -18.46 -6.38
C HIS A 889 37.50 -17.64 -6.87
N ARG A 890 38.74 -18.12 -6.63
CA ARG A 890 39.95 -17.43 -7.11
C ARG A 890 39.99 -17.30 -8.62
N GLY A 891 39.68 -18.38 -9.34
CA GLY A 891 39.64 -18.38 -10.80
C GLY A 891 38.58 -17.44 -11.36
N LEU A 892 37.35 -17.46 -10.82
CA LEU A 892 36.29 -16.57 -11.27
C LEU A 892 36.62 -15.09 -11.00
N VAL A 893 37.18 -14.75 -9.83
CA VAL A 893 37.62 -13.37 -9.54
C VAL A 893 38.70 -12.92 -10.52
N ALA A 894 39.66 -13.78 -10.86
CA ALA A 894 40.69 -13.46 -11.86
C ALA A 894 40.09 -13.26 -13.26
N LEU A 895 39.15 -14.11 -13.69
CA LEU A 895 38.41 -13.95 -14.96
C LEU A 895 37.58 -12.67 -15.03
N LEU A 896 37.19 -12.11 -13.87
CA LEU A 896 36.42 -10.87 -13.77
C LEU A 896 37.29 -9.62 -13.59
N ALA A 897 38.62 -9.76 -13.59
CA ALA A 897 39.53 -8.62 -13.39
C ALA A 897 39.25 -7.48 -14.39
N GLY A 898 39.34 -6.24 -13.87
CA GLY A 898 39.09 -5.01 -14.64
C GLY A 898 37.61 -4.68 -14.90
N LEU A 899 36.67 -5.41 -14.30
CA LEU A 899 35.24 -5.10 -14.39
C LEU A 899 34.72 -4.60 -13.02
N ASP A 900 34.07 -3.43 -12.99
CA ASP A 900 33.31 -2.96 -11.83
C ASP A 900 31.84 -2.70 -12.20
N VAL A 901 30.97 -3.55 -11.67
CA VAL A 901 29.52 -3.45 -11.87
C VAL A 901 28.94 -2.17 -11.28
N ALA A 902 29.61 -1.52 -10.34
CA ALA A 902 29.14 -0.27 -9.74
C ALA A 902 29.49 0.98 -10.57
N GLU A 903 30.43 0.86 -11.51
CA GLU A 903 30.81 1.96 -12.41
C GLU A 903 30.08 1.87 -13.75
N ASP A 904 29.96 0.66 -14.30
CA ASP A 904 29.25 0.37 -15.55
C ASP A 904 28.54 -0.99 -15.44
N PRO A 905 27.33 -1.03 -14.85
CA PRO A 905 26.63 -2.29 -14.64
C PRO A 905 26.29 -3.01 -15.95
N ILE A 906 25.75 -2.26 -16.92
CA ILE A 906 25.31 -2.81 -18.21
C ILE A 906 26.52 -3.26 -19.04
N GLY A 907 27.57 -2.43 -19.11
CA GLY A 907 28.81 -2.78 -19.82
C GLY A 907 29.54 -3.95 -19.17
N THR A 908 29.52 -4.06 -17.84
CA THR A 908 30.08 -5.20 -17.09
C THR A 908 29.36 -6.50 -17.45
N LEU A 909 28.02 -6.53 -17.43
CA LEU A 909 27.26 -7.72 -17.81
C LEU A 909 27.50 -8.12 -19.27
N ALA A 910 27.60 -7.14 -20.17
CA ALA A 910 27.94 -7.39 -21.57
C ALA A 910 29.38 -7.94 -21.72
N ALA A 911 30.33 -7.44 -20.94
CA ALA A 911 31.71 -7.93 -20.94
C ALA A 911 31.81 -9.37 -20.41
N VAL A 912 31.05 -9.71 -19.37
CA VAL A 912 30.95 -11.09 -18.85
C VAL A 912 30.43 -12.04 -19.91
N ALA A 913 29.36 -11.65 -20.62
CA ALA A 913 28.82 -12.47 -21.71
C ALA A 913 29.85 -12.68 -22.84
N ARG A 914 30.65 -11.66 -23.19
CA ARG A 914 31.74 -11.79 -24.17
C ARG A 914 32.85 -12.73 -23.68
N ARG A 915 33.28 -12.59 -22.42
CA ARG A 915 34.29 -13.47 -21.81
C ARG A 915 33.80 -14.91 -21.66
N ALA A 916 32.50 -15.13 -21.47
CA ALA A 916 31.93 -16.47 -21.43
C ALA A 916 32.02 -17.18 -22.79
N ALA A 917 31.91 -16.45 -23.91
CA ALA A 917 31.98 -17.03 -25.26
C ALA A 917 33.41 -17.47 -25.64
N LEU A 918 34.43 -16.76 -25.15
CA LEU A 918 35.85 -17.06 -25.38
C LEU A 918 36.61 -16.92 -24.05
N PRO A 919 36.52 -17.91 -23.15
CA PRO A 919 37.12 -17.84 -21.83
C PRO A 919 38.65 -17.97 -21.86
N ASP A 920 39.32 -17.27 -20.94
CA ASP A 920 40.77 -17.38 -20.75
C ASP A 920 41.12 -18.70 -20.05
N HIS A 921 41.61 -19.66 -20.83
CA HIS A 921 41.97 -20.99 -20.40
C HIS A 921 43.26 -21.06 -19.56
N SER A 922 44.01 -19.94 -19.46
CA SER A 922 45.20 -19.87 -18.59
C SER A 922 44.83 -19.77 -17.10
N VAL A 923 43.61 -19.32 -16.79
CA VAL A 923 43.12 -19.10 -15.42
C VAL A 923 42.35 -20.29 -14.88
N LEU A 924 41.44 -20.85 -15.69
CA LEU A 924 40.63 -22.04 -15.39
C LEU A 924 40.47 -22.87 -16.67
N ASP A 925 40.14 -24.15 -16.52
CA ASP A 925 39.70 -24.97 -17.65
C ASP A 925 38.59 -24.25 -18.44
N ALA A 926 38.66 -24.30 -19.77
CA ALA A 926 37.78 -23.52 -20.64
C ALA A 926 36.29 -23.83 -20.42
N GLY A 927 35.94 -25.10 -20.18
CA GLY A 927 34.56 -25.50 -19.90
C GLY A 927 34.07 -24.99 -18.55
N LEU A 928 34.90 -25.12 -17.51
CA LEU A 928 34.59 -24.58 -16.18
C LEU A 928 34.47 -23.05 -16.19
N ALA A 929 35.36 -22.36 -16.88
CA ALA A 929 35.34 -20.91 -17.03
C ALA A 929 34.05 -20.43 -17.73
N HIS A 930 33.68 -21.10 -18.82
CA HIS A 930 32.42 -20.86 -19.52
C HIS A 930 31.22 -21.02 -18.58
N ASP A 931 31.13 -22.16 -17.88
CA ASP A 931 29.99 -22.48 -17.00
C ASP A 931 29.82 -21.45 -15.86
N LEU A 932 30.91 -21.01 -15.25
CA LEU A 932 30.88 -20.01 -14.19
C LEU A 932 30.47 -18.62 -14.72
N LEU A 933 31.07 -18.16 -15.83
CA LEU A 933 30.77 -16.86 -16.41
C LEU A 933 29.35 -16.78 -17.00
N ALA A 934 28.90 -17.85 -17.67
CA ALA A 934 27.57 -17.92 -18.27
C ALA A 934 26.45 -17.91 -17.23
N ALA A 935 26.68 -18.51 -16.05
CA ALA A 935 25.70 -18.53 -14.97
C ALA A 935 25.61 -17.20 -14.19
N LEU A 936 26.71 -16.43 -14.14
CA LEU A 936 26.83 -15.26 -13.25
C LEU A 936 25.74 -14.19 -13.42
N PRO A 937 25.36 -13.76 -14.64
CA PRO A 937 24.31 -12.76 -14.83
C PRO A 937 22.99 -13.14 -14.17
N ASP A 938 22.51 -14.37 -14.37
CA ASP A 938 21.22 -14.84 -13.85
C ASP A 938 21.19 -14.78 -12.30
N PHE A 939 22.27 -15.22 -11.65
CA PHE A 939 22.36 -15.17 -10.19
C PHE A 939 22.58 -13.75 -9.66
N PHE A 940 23.26 -12.89 -10.41
CA PHE A 940 23.38 -11.47 -10.07
C PHE A 940 22.02 -10.78 -10.04
N HIS A 941 21.17 -10.97 -11.05
CA HIS A 941 19.82 -10.42 -11.05
C HIS A 941 18.99 -10.93 -9.86
N SER A 942 19.10 -12.22 -9.53
CA SER A 942 18.40 -12.80 -8.38
C SER A 942 18.88 -12.23 -7.04
N ALA A 943 20.19 -12.02 -6.88
CA ALA A 943 20.80 -11.49 -5.65
C ALA A 943 20.51 -9.99 -5.48
N LEU A 944 20.45 -9.24 -6.58
CA LEU A 944 20.26 -7.79 -6.59
C LEU A 944 19.04 -7.36 -5.79
N TYR A 945 17.88 -7.92 -6.14
CA TYR A 945 16.62 -7.60 -5.48
C TYR A 945 16.44 -8.21 -4.09
N SER A 946 17.41 -9.00 -3.62
CA SER A 946 17.44 -9.55 -2.27
C SER A 946 18.46 -8.85 -1.37
N THR A 947 19.13 -7.82 -1.89
CA THR A 947 20.14 -7.02 -1.19
C THR A 947 19.48 -5.77 -0.60
N ALA A 948 19.81 -5.43 0.64
CA ALA A 948 19.34 -4.20 1.27
C ALA A 948 20.32 -3.05 1.04
N PRO A 949 19.84 -1.85 0.67
CA PRO A 949 20.63 -0.63 0.75
C PRO A 949 20.84 -0.26 2.22
N ASP A 950 21.92 0.44 2.51
CA ASP A 950 22.03 1.14 3.79
C ASP A 950 21.00 2.27 3.80
N VAL A 951 20.17 2.27 4.84
CA VAL A 951 19.10 3.26 5.01
C VAL A 951 19.65 4.39 5.89
N PRO A 952 19.65 5.64 5.42
CA PRO A 952 20.00 6.78 6.26
C PRO A 952 19.14 6.81 7.53
N PRO A 953 19.68 7.25 8.68
CA PRO A 953 18.86 7.56 9.84
C PRO A 953 17.73 8.51 9.42
N SER A 954 16.57 8.47 10.08
CA SER A 954 15.40 9.33 9.81
C SER A 954 14.55 9.04 8.57
N VAL A 955 14.93 8.12 7.69
CA VAL A 955 14.18 7.83 6.45
C VAL A 955 13.42 6.52 6.58
N ASP A 956 12.18 6.47 6.07
CA ASP A 956 11.45 5.20 5.97
C ASP A 956 12.17 4.23 5.02
N SER A 957 12.47 3.03 5.53
CA SER A 957 13.27 2.02 4.82
C SER A 957 12.67 1.57 3.49
N MET A 958 11.34 1.50 3.38
CA MET A 958 10.66 1.06 2.16
C MET A 958 10.70 2.17 1.11
N ASN A 959 10.40 3.41 1.49
CA ASN A 959 10.52 4.58 0.60
C ASN A 959 11.95 4.76 0.09
N TRP A 960 12.94 4.65 0.98
CA TRP A 960 14.34 4.71 0.60
C TRP A 960 14.70 3.60 -0.40
N SER A 961 14.32 2.37 -0.09
CA SER A 961 14.59 1.23 -0.98
C SER A 961 13.88 1.40 -2.33
N ALA A 962 12.65 1.92 -2.36
CA ALA A 962 11.93 2.18 -3.60
C ALA A 962 12.69 3.19 -4.48
N ARG A 963 13.20 4.28 -3.90
CA ARG A 963 14.05 5.27 -4.61
C ARG A 963 15.34 4.66 -5.15
N VAL A 964 16.02 3.83 -4.36
CA VAL A 964 17.26 3.16 -4.78
C VAL A 964 17.00 2.18 -5.93
N PHE A 965 15.93 1.38 -5.82
CA PHE A 965 15.60 0.34 -6.80
C PHE A 965 14.77 0.82 -8.00
N ALA A 966 14.28 2.06 -8.01
CA ALA A 966 13.53 2.63 -9.12
C ALA A 966 14.29 2.53 -10.45
N ASP A 967 15.59 2.85 -10.42
CA ASP A 967 16.53 2.62 -11.53
C ASP A 967 17.92 2.23 -10.99
N VAL A 968 18.02 1.03 -10.43
CA VAL A 968 19.22 0.57 -9.71
C VAL A 968 20.50 0.53 -10.57
N PHE A 969 20.38 0.51 -11.90
CA PHE A 969 21.51 0.45 -12.81
C PHE A 969 21.97 1.83 -13.28
N ASP A 970 21.16 2.85 -13.08
CA ASP A 970 21.61 4.22 -13.30
C ASP A 970 22.51 4.68 -12.14
N VAL A 971 23.81 4.70 -12.43
CA VAL A 971 24.87 5.10 -11.51
C VAL A 971 25.60 6.37 -11.96
N ARG A 972 25.10 7.06 -13.01
CA ARG A 972 25.79 8.21 -13.64
C ARG A 972 24.88 9.41 -13.92
N GLU A 973 23.57 9.29 -13.86
CA GLU A 973 22.67 10.38 -14.21
C GLU A 973 22.74 11.56 -13.22
N SER A 974 22.84 12.77 -13.76
CA SER A 974 23.04 14.01 -12.97
C SER A 974 21.80 14.47 -12.19
N ALA A 975 20.62 13.96 -12.54
CA ALA A 975 19.35 14.36 -11.92
C ALA A 975 19.07 13.64 -10.59
N ALA A 976 19.78 12.54 -10.30
CA ALA A 976 19.60 11.76 -9.10
C ALA A 976 20.42 12.33 -7.91
N ASP A 977 19.84 12.25 -6.71
CA ASP A 977 20.51 12.58 -5.46
C ASP A 977 21.78 11.73 -5.27
N ALA A 978 22.89 12.37 -4.90
CA ALA A 978 24.17 11.71 -4.68
C ALA A 978 24.09 10.55 -3.68
N ALA A 979 23.25 10.67 -2.65
CA ALA A 979 23.04 9.60 -1.67
C ALA A 979 22.36 8.37 -2.29
N VAL A 980 21.43 8.59 -3.23
CA VAL A 980 20.77 7.49 -3.97
C VAL A 980 21.77 6.81 -4.89
N LEU A 981 22.60 7.58 -5.60
CA LEU A 981 23.63 7.04 -6.48
C LEU A 981 24.64 6.18 -5.70
N ASP A 982 25.08 6.62 -4.51
CA ASP A 982 25.97 5.82 -3.66
C ASP A 982 25.30 4.52 -3.18
N ALA A 983 24.04 4.60 -2.74
CA ALA A 983 23.27 3.43 -2.34
C ALA A 983 23.07 2.42 -3.49
N ARG A 984 22.84 2.90 -4.73
CA ARG A 984 22.76 2.03 -5.92
C ARG A 984 24.09 1.30 -6.15
N ARG A 985 25.21 2.02 -6.15
CA ARG A 985 26.56 1.43 -6.29
C ARG A 985 26.84 0.41 -5.20
N GLN A 986 26.48 0.71 -3.96
CA GLN A 986 26.62 -0.20 -2.84
C GLN A 986 25.83 -1.49 -3.03
N VAL A 987 24.54 -1.39 -3.39
CA VAL A 987 23.66 -2.52 -3.65
C VAL A 987 24.22 -3.41 -4.76
N LEU A 988 24.67 -2.81 -5.87
CA LEU A 988 25.29 -3.52 -6.99
C LEU A 988 26.53 -4.32 -6.55
N ARG A 989 27.45 -3.72 -5.78
CA ARG A 989 28.64 -4.43 -5.26
C ARG A 989 28.29 -5.60 -4.35
N ARG A 990 27.35 -5.40 -3.42
CA ARG A 990 26.90 -6.44 -2.47
C ARG A 990 26.22 -7.61 -3.19
N ALA A 991 25.36 -7.30 -4.17
CA ALA A 991 24.70 -8.29 -5.00
C ALA A 991 25.69 -9.09 -5.85
N TRP A 992 26.70 -8.42 -6.42
CA TRP A 992 27.75 -9.05 -7.21
C TRP A 992 28.58 -10.06 -6.43
N ARG A 993 29.05 -9.67 -5.23
CA ARG A 993 29.77 -10.58 -4.34
C ARG A 993 28.93 -11.80 -3.96
N SER A 994 27.65 -11.59 -3.69
CA SER A 994 26.70 -12.66 -3.37
C SER A 994 26.53 -13.62 -4.55
N ALA A 995 26.41 -13.11 -5.77
CA ALA A 995 26.27 -13.91 -6.99
C ALA A 995 27.53 -14.72 -7.30
N VAL A 996 28.71 -14.13 -7.17
CA VAL A 996 30.01 -14.82 -7.32
C VAL A 996 30.09 -16.01 -6.37
N ARG A 997 29.78 -15.80 -5.08
CA ARG A 997 29.76 -16.90 -4.09
C ARG A 997 28.74 -17.97 -4.48
N TYR A 998 27.53 -17.58 -4.86
CA TYR A 998 26.46 -18.51 -5.21
C TYR A 998 26.89 -19.44 -6.34
N VAL A 999 27.37 -18.87 -7.46
CA VAL A 999 27.76 -19.63 -8.65
C VAL A 999 28.90 -20.60 -8.35
N VAL A 1000 29.88 -20.15 -7.56
CA VAL A 1000 31.01 -20.98 -7.13
C VAL A 1000 30.56 -22.15 -6.27
N VAL A 1001 29.75 -21.89 -5.24
CA VAL A 1001 29.25 -22.95 -4.33
C VAL A 1001 28.43 -23.96 -5.11
N ARG A 1002 27.47 -23.47 -5.91
CA ARG A 1002 26.62 -24.32 -6.76
C ARG A 1002 27.45 -25.21 -7.68
N ARG A 1003 28.50 -24.68 -8.33
CA ARG A 1003 29.35 -25.48 -9.22
C ARG A 1003 30.18 -26.49 -8.45
N ALA A 1004 30.76 -26.09 -7.32
CA ALA A 1004 31.50 -27.00 -6.45
C ALA A 1004 30.61 -28.14 -5.91
N ASP A 1005 29.35 -27.86 -5.58
CA ASP A 1005 28.38 -28.86 -5.15
C ASP A 1005 28.09 -29.88 -6.24
N HIS A 1006 27.87 -29.39 -7.46
CA HIS A 1006 27.66 -30.24 -8.63
C HIS A 1006 28.85 -31.17 -8.85
N ASP A 1007 30.05 -30.62 -8.93
CA ASP A 1007 31.24 -31.41 -9.22
C ASP A 1007 31.53 -32.41 -8.09
N SER A 1008 31.19 -32.09 -6.84
CA SER A 1008 31.49 -32.93 -5.65
C SER A 1008 30.40 -33.98 -5.37
N ASN A 1009 29.42 -34.10 -6.27
CA ASN A 1009 28.21 -34.91 -6.10
C ASN A 1009 27.56 -34.67 -4.72
N TYR A 1010 27.44 -33.40 -4.33
CA TYR A 1010 26.91 -33.02 -3.02
C TYR A 1010 25.50 -33.55 -2.82
N GLU A 1011 24.71 -33.63 -3.89
CA GLU A 1011 23.34 -34.13 -3.85
C GLU A 1011 23.21 -35.63 -3.52
N ASP A 1012 24.29 -36.41 -3.55
CA ASP A 1012 24.27 -37.84 -3.19
C ASP A 1012 24.00 -38.08 -1.70
N VAL A 1013 24.18 -37.05 -0.86
CA VAL A 1013 23.88 -37.14 0.58
C VAL A 1013 22.38 -37.29 0.85
N PHE A 1014 21.52 -36.98 -0.14
CA PHE A 1014 20.07 -37.08 -0.03
C PHE A 1014 19.58 -38.44 -0.59
N PRO A 1015 19.10 -39.36 0.28
CA PRO A 1015 18.80 -40.74 -0.07
C PRO A 1015 17.42 -40.89 -0.73
N ALA A 1016 16.63 -39.81 -0.76
CA ALA A 1016 15.30 -39.76 -1.33
C ALA A 1016 15.39 -39.79 -2.86
N ARG A 1017 14.62 -40.70 -3.47
CA ARG A 1017 14.58 -40.86 -4.93
C ARG A 1017 13.57 -39.93 -5.58
N VAL A 1018 12.44 -39.68 -4.92
CA VAL A 1018 11.44 -38.71 -5.42
C VAL A 1018 11.84 -37.29 -5.01
N ARG A 1019 12.24 -36.48 -5.99
CA ARG A 1019 12.70 -35.10 -5.77
C ARG A 1019 11.66 -34.08 -6.19
N LEU A 1020 11.02 -33.45 -5.22
CA LEU A 1020 10.18 -32.28 -5.43
C LEU A 1020 11.06 -31.03 -5.62
N THR A 1021 10.65 -30.11 -6.49
CA THR A 1021 11.43 -28.89 -6.71
C THR A 1021 10.60 -27.66 -7.05
N ASN A 1022 11.04 -26.51 -6.54
CA ASN A 1022 10.49 -25.21 -6.88
C ASN A 1022 11.01 -24.66 -8.23
N VAL A 1023 12.00 -25.32 -8.82
CA VAL A 1023 12.61 -24.99 -10.13
C VAL A 1023 12.52 -26.24 -11.01
N PRO A 1024 11.46 -26.39 -11.82
CA PRO A 1024 11.21 -27.61 -12.60
C PRO A 1024 12.34 -27.92 -13.59
N ARG A 1025 12.84 -29.16 -13.62
CA ARG A 1025 13.87 -29.66 -14.54
C ARG A 1025 13.64 -31.14 -14.82
N PRO A 1026 14.14 -31.69 -15.94
CA PRO A 1026 14.07 -33.12 -16.23
C PRO A 1026 14.58 -33.98 -15.06
N GLY A 1027 13.87 -35.07 -14.74
CA GLY A 1027 14.16 -35.97 -13.62
C GLY A 1027 13.65 -35.50 -12.26
N ARG A 1028 12.99 -34.33 -12.15
CA ARG A 1028 12.45 -33.81 -10.88
C ARG A 1028 10.99 -33.41 -11.01
N CYS A 1029 10.20 -33.69 -9.97
CA CYS A 1029 8.80 -33.32 -9.92
C CYS A 1029 8.66 -31.87 -9.46
N GLY A 1030 8.29 -30.96 -10.38
CA GLY A 1030 8.08 -29.57 -10.00
C GLY A 1030 6.87 -29.43 -9.06
N PHE A 1031 7.03 -28.65 -7.99
CA PHE A 1031 6.02 -28.47 -6.95
C PHE A 1031 5.64 -26.99 -6.76
N SER A 1032 4.36 -26.73 -6.55
CA SER A 1032 3.75 -25.41 -6.32
C SER A 1032 3.01 -25.43 -4.98
N GLY A 1033 3.55 -24.71 -3.98
CA GLY A 1033 2.99 -24.72 -2.63
C GLY A 1033 1.62 -24.03 -2.49
N LEU A 1034 1.45 -22.83 -3.04
CA LEU A 1034 0.22 -22.03 -2.86
C LEU A 1034 -0.78 -22.12 -4.02
N GLY A 1035 -0.41 -22.80 -5.11
CA GLY A 1035 -1.25 -22.91 -6.31
C GLY A 1035 -1.27 -21.61 -7.12
N GLY A 1036 -0.52 -21.56 -8.21
CA GLY A 1036 -0.57 -20.47 -9.19
C GLY A 1036 -0.10 -19.08 -8.72
N SER A 1037 0.64 -18.99 -7.61
CA SER A 1037 1.58 -17.88 -7.40
C SER A 1037 2.90 -18.23 -8.09
N GLY A 1038 3.42 -17.31 -8.91
CA GLY A 1038 4.74 -17.44 -9.54
C GLY A 1038 5.90 -17.22 -8.57
N LEU A 1039 5.61 -16.58 -7.42
CA LEU A 1039 6.58 -16.21 -6.39
C LEU A 1039 6.66 -17.28 -5.30
N LEU A 1040 7.85 -17.55 -4.79
CA LEU A 1040 8.03 -18.46 -3.65
C LEU A 1040 7.67 -17.73 -2.34
N PRO A 1041 7.14 -18.44 -1.32
CA PRO A 1041 6.70 -17.83 -0.06
C PRO A 1041 7.73 -16.90 0.58
N TRP A 1042 8.99 -17.34 0.61
CA TRP A 1042 10.07 -16.59 1.25
C TRP A 1042 10.57 -15.39 0.44
N HIS A 1043 10.14 -15.24 -0.82
CA HIS A 1043 10.49 -14.10 -1.68
C HIS A 1043 9.45 -12.98 -1.68
N GLY A 1044 8.35 -13.10 -0.95
CA GLY A 1044 7.34 -12.07 -0.81
C GLY A 1044 6.64 -12.10 0.55
N THR A 1045 5.56 -11.34 0.69
CA THR A 1045 4.67 -11.35 1.85
C THR A 1045 3.45 -12.22 1.56
N GLY A 1046 3.01 -13.01 2.53
CA GLY A 1046 1.75 -13.75 2.46
C GLY A 1046 0.56 -12.81 2.33
N ALA A 1047 -0.30 -13.07 1.35
CA ALA A 1047 -1.47 -12.26 1.08
C ALA A 1047 -2.69 -13.15 0.81
N VAL A 1048 -3.87 -12.64 1.12
CA VAL A 1048 -5.14 -13.28 0.72
C VAL A 1048 -5.77 -12.41 -0.35
N ASP A 1049 -5.97 -12.97 -1.54
CA ASP A 1049 -6.65 -12.25 -2.61
C ASP A 1049 -8.14 -11.99 -2.29
N ARG A 1050 -8.80 -11.16 -3.09
CA ARG A 1050 -10.23 -10.84 -2.91
C ARG A 1050 -11.18 -12.06 -2.96
N LYS A 1051 -10.72 -13.21 -3.47
CA LYS A 1051 -11.51 -14.45 -3.57
C LYS A 1051 -11.27 -15.39 -2.37
N GLY A 1052 -10.44 -14.97 -1.42
CA GLY A 1052 -10.03 -15.77 -0.27
C GLY A 1052 -8.86 -16.72 -0.57
N ASN A 1053 -8.17 -16.62 -1.71
CA ASN A 1053 -7.04 -17.52 -1.95
C ASN A 1053 -5.77 -16.99 -1.27
N VAL A 1054 -5.14 -17.84 -0.46
CA VAL A 1054 -3.80 -17.58 0.06
C VAL A 1054 -2.79 -17.59 -1.09
N SER A 1055 -1.95 -16.57 -1.14
CA SER A 1055 -0.94 -16.33 -2.16
C SER A 1055 0.28 -15.60 -1.56
N THR A 1056 1.20 -15.20 -2.42
CA THR A 1056 2.38 -14.40 -2.07
C THR A 1056 2.58 -13.34 -3.14
N ASP A 1057 2.89 -12.12 -2.71
CA ASP A 1057 3.25 -11.00 -3.59
C ASP A 1057 4.29 -10.09 -2.89
N PHE A 1058 4.87 -9.14 -3.61
CA PHE A 1058 5.83 -8.20 -3.06
C PHE A 1058 5.16 -7.18 -2.13
N ALA A 1059 5.78 -6.91 -0.98
CA ALA A 1059 5.26 -5.97 0.00
C ALA A 1059 4.93 -4.59 -0.60
N VAL A 1060 5.83 -4.03 -1.42
CA VAL A 1060 5.60 -2.74 -2.09
C VAL A 1060 4.39 -2.77 -3.05
N SER A 1061 4.17 -3.89 -3.75
CA SER A 1061 3.00 -4.09 -4.61
C SER A 1061 1.70 -4.15 -3.79
N LEU A 1062 1.72 -4.91 -2.69
CA LEU A 1062 0.58 -5.03 -1.79
C LEU A 1062 0.19 -3.67 -1.19
N TYR A 1063 1.16 -2.88 -0.73
CA TYR A 1063 0.91 -1.53 -0.24
C TYR A 1063 0.35 -0.63 -1.34
N ASP A 1064 0.95 -0.57 -2.54
CA ASP A 1064 0.44 0.21 -3.67
C ASP A 1064 -1.03 -0.12 -4.00
N GLN A 1065 -1.40 -1.39 -3.87
CA GLN A 1065 -2.74 -1.91 -4.14
C GLN A 1065 -3.70 -1.78 -2.95
N ALA A 1066 -3.34 -1.01 -1.92
CA ALA A 1066 -4.14 -0.79 -0.71
C ALA A 1066 -4.52 -2.08 0.03
N PHE A 1067 -3.58 -3.04 0.08
CA PHE A 1067 -3.64 -4.10 1.08
C PHE A 1067 -3.15 -3.56 2.42
N VAL A 1068 -3.80 -3.99 3.49
CA VAL A 1068 -3.48 -3.62 4.87
C VAL A 1068 -2.91 -4.81 5.64
N PRO A 1069 -2.02 -4.55 6.62
CA PRO A 1069 -1.40 -5.61 7.40
C PRO A 1069 -2.41 -6.27 8.35
N VAL A 1070 -2.36 -7.60 8.42
CA VAL A 1070 -3.08 -8.40 9.41
C VAL A 1070 -2.08 -8.97 10.40
N TYR A 1071 -2.19 -8.57 11.66
CA TYR A 1071 -1.36 -9.07 12.74
C TYR A 1071 -2.07 -10.20 13.47
N SER A 1072 -1.32 -11.27 13.73
CA SER A 1072 -1.79 -12.43 14.49
C SER A 1072 -0.92 -12.65 15.72
N PRO A 1073 -1.50 -12.98 16.88
CA PRO A 1073 -0.77 -13.44 18.06
C PRO A 1073 0.14 -14.64 17.79
N LEU A 1074 -0.12 -15.43 16.75
CA LEU A 1074 0.77 -16.53 16.34
C LEU A 1074 2.16 -16.04 15.93
N LEU A 1075 2.27 -14.82 15.37
CA LEU A 1075 3.52 -14.26 14.88
C LEU A 1075 4.00 -13.05 15.71
N GLY A 1076 3.06 -12.35 16.36
CA GLY A 1076 3.31 -11.15 17.14
C GLY A 1076 2.95 -9.86 16.40
N SER A 1077 3.32 -8.72 16.97
CA SER A 1077 2.95 -7.38 16.47
C SER A 1077 4.02 -6.69 15.63
N ARG A 1078 5.23 -7.27 15.53
CA ARG A 1078 6.38 -6.65 14.85
C ARG A 1078 6.36 -6.79 13.32
N GLN A 1079 5.65 -7.78 12.80
CA GLN A 1079 5.45 -7.98 11.36
C GLN A 1079 4.03 -8.51 11.10
N PRO A 1080 3.44 -8.21 9.93
CA PRO A 1080 2.17 -8.81 9.56
C PRO A 1080 2.31 -10.32 9.37
N TRP A 1081 1.26 -11.05 9.73
CA TRP A 1081 1.12 -12.48 9.43
C TRP A 1081 0.58 -12.73 8.02
N MET A 1082 -0.23 -11.80 7.52
CA MET A 1082 -0.64 -11.74 6.12
C MET A 1082 -1.06 -10.30 5.78
N MET A 1083 -1.30 -10.06 4.49
CA MET A 1083 -1.91 -8.83 3.98
C MET A 1083 -3.28 -9.16 3.38
N VAL A 1084 -4.27 -8.27 3.56
CA VAL A 1084 -5.62 -8.40 2.98
C VAL A 1084 -6.02 -7.07 2.33
N PRO A 1085 -6.92 -7.07 1.32
CA PRO A 1085 -7.50 -5.83 0.81
C PRO A 1085 -8.07 -4.99 1.95
N ILE A 1086 -7.89 -3.66 1.95
CA ILE A 1086 -8.51 -2.78 2.95
C ILE A 1086 -10.04 -2.94 3.02
N THR A 1087 -10.67 -3.34 1.92
CA THR A 1087 -12.10 -3.63 1.84
C THR A 1087 -12.54 -4.87 2.63
N ALA A 1088 -11.61 -5.77 2.98
CA ALA A 1088 -11.85 -6.92 3.85
C ALA A 1088 -11.66 -6.60 5.35
N ALA A 1089 -11.22 -5.39 5.68
CA ALA A 1089 -11.14 -4.90 7.05
C ALA A 1089 -12.47 -4.23 7.44
N ARG A 1090 -12.87 -4.33 8.72
CA ARG A 1090 -14.00 -3.59 9.28
C ARG A 1090 -13.60 -2.96 10.60
N VAL A 1091 -14.05 -1.74 10.87
CA VAL A 1091 -13.86 -1.11 12.18
C VAL A 1091 -15.07 -1.46 13.04
N VAL A 1092 -14.81 -2.03 14.22
CA VAL A 1092 -15.85 -2.33 15.20
C VAL A 1092 -15.85 -1.18 16.22
N PRO A 1093 -16.99 -0.49 16.44
CA PRO A 1093 -17.06 0.61 17.40
C PRO A 1093 -16.55 0.18 18.78
N GLY A 1094 -15.67 0.98 19.38
CA GLY A 1094 -15.09 0.71 20.71
C GLY A 1094 -13.92 -0.29 20.75
N GLU A 1095 -13.59 -0.97 19.64
CA GLU A 1095 -12.45 -1.91 19.59
C GLU A 1095 -11.22 -1.30 18.90
N PHE A 1096 -10.04 -1.47 19.51
CA PHE A 1096 -8.78 -1.01 18.93
C PHE A 1096 -8.33 -1.89 17.74
N GLY A 1097 -8.07 -1.25 16.60
CA GLY A 1097 -7.67 -1.89 15.35
C GLY A 1097 -8.86 -2.37 14.52
N ALA A 1098 -8.63 -2.61 13.23
CA ALA A 1098 -9.67 -3.21 12.41
C ALA A 1098 -9.81 -4.71 12.75
N ARG A 1099 -11.00 -5.24 12.55
CA ARG A 1099 -11.27 -6.68 12.52
C ARG A 1099 -11.33 -7.16 11.08
N LEU A 1100 -11.04 -8.44 10.88
CA LEU A 1100 -11.26 -9.06 9.59
C LEU A 1100 -12.78 -9.24 9.41
N ASP A 1101 -13.29 -8.93 8.22
CA ASP A 1101 -14.68 -9.23 7.90
C ASP A 1101 -14.93 -10.74 8.01
N PRO A 1102 -15.91 -11.22 8.81
CA PRO A 1102 -16.15 -12.64 9.00
C PRO A 1102 -16.56 -13.38 7.73
N ALA A 1103 -17.33 -12.73 6.85
CA ALA A 1103 -17.72 -13.33 5.58
C ALA A 1103 -16.49 -13.52 4.69
N PHE A 1104 -15.58 -12.54 4.65
CA PHE A 1104 -14.29 -12.70 3.98
C PHE A 1104 -13.41 -13.78 4.63
N ALA A 1105 -13.29 -13.78 5.96
CA ALA A 1105 -12.47 -14.75 6.71
C ALA A 1105 -12.86 -16.20 6.40
N ASN A 1106 -14.17 -16.47 6.29
CA ASN A 1106 -14.70 -17.79 5.94
C ASN A 1106 -14.38 -18.24 4.51
N THR A 1107 -13.95 -17.34 3.63
CA THR A 1107 -13.54 -17.70 2.27
C THR A 1107 -12.07 -18.12 2.16
N ILE A 1108 -11.26 -17.90 3.21
CA ILE A 1108 -9.82 -18.12 3.19
C ILE A 1108 -9.49 -19.60 2.94
N ARG A 1109 -8.74 -19.88 1.87
CA ARG A 1109 -8.39 -21.23 1.43
C ARG A 1109 -7.12 -21.28 0.59
N LEU A 1110 -6.52 -22.46 0.46
CA LEU A 1110 -5.50 -22.70 -0.56
C LEU A 1110 -6.13 -22.83 -1.95
N ARG A 1111 -5.44 -22.32 -2.99
CA ARG A 1111 -5.93 -22.39 -4.36
C ARG A 1111 -5.89 -23.82 -4.91
N ARG A 1112 -7.00 -24.34 -5.42
CA ARG A 1112 -7.11 -25.74 -5.88
C ARG A 1112 -6.80 -25.97 -7.37
N ARG A 1113 -6.54 -24.89 -8.12
CA ARG A 1113 -6.68 -24.84 -9.59
C ARG A 1113 -5.72 -25.75 -10.35
#